data_AF-A0A6P6MHG4-F1
#
_entry.id   AF-A0A6P6MHG4-F1
#
_cell.length_a   1.000
_cell.length_b   1.000
_cell.length_c   1.000
_cell.angle_alpha   90.00
_cell.angle_beta   90.00
_cell.angle_gamma   90.00
#
_symmetry.space_group_name_H-M   'P 1'
#
loop_
_entity.id
_entity.type
_entity.pdbx_description
1 polymer ?
#
loop_
_entity_poly.entity_id
_entity_poly.type
_entity_poly.pdbx_seq_one_letter_code
_entity_poly.pdbx_strand_id
1 'polypeptide(L)'
;MILCKMSDRTMARQVLLFIWFLSLSSALGQVSYSIPEEMAKGSLVGNIVQDLGLDLKRLKSGKARIYTGDSAEYIELNKERGVLLIKERIDREALCGQTTPCALHLQIILDNPMELFRITVEITDINDNSPIFKRDERRFEISESAVVGSKFMLEKAIDADIGANDLQSYFLQPTDHFDLKIHGQSDGSKKVEMILQKPLDREKQENMSLILTAVDGGEPPKSGTVQIHITVLDANDNAPVFTKPIYRAIITENSQSGTSLITVSASDSDKGTNGEVSYLIANSDGVSDIFHIDENGLVTLVGKIDFETSKHYQIDIEAVDNGGLSDSSKLMVDVIDINDNTPSITVMSQSNAIPEDSPQSTVIAMISVNDPDSDSNGQVHCSVNENIPFTIKSTSNGFYSIVTDNDLDRERESEYNISVTCADEGVPSLSNSVTLSLKISDVNDNAPVFDKSSYEASVQENNTPGLSIFTVRARDADFNQNARVSYILEDSSVNGVPVSSLVSVSADSGVIHAVRSFDYEQIKDFQFRVKAQDGGSPPLSSNVSVKIMIQDQNDNAPQVLYPVQSGASVVAEIVPRSADVGYLVTKVVAVDVDSGQNAWLSYKLQKATDRALFEVGLQNGEIRTVRQVTDKDAVKQRLTVVVEDNGQPSRSATVNVNVAVADSFPEVLSEFTDFTHDKDYNDNLTFYLVLALAVVSFLFIVSIIAILSVKCYRWRRERMFYKSGANLPVIPYYPPLYADVGGTGTLQHVYNYEVCRTTDSRKSDLKYGRPCSESIISLDRSGTQTLTHAQRERLNIDDCEDQQKPPNADWRFTQNQRPGPSGAAATPEVAVGTGPWPNPPTEAEQLQALMAAANEVSEATNTLGPGTMGLSTRYNPQFTLQHVPDYRQNVYIPGSTATLTSSQQQAQQALPPQQAAIAAAAAQPEPPKAAQTPASKKKPTKKEKK
;
A
#
# COMPACT_ATOMS: atom_id res chain seq x y z
N MET A 1 -45.41 105.03 14.53
CA MET A 1 -46.48 105.39 13.57
C MET A 1 -47.82 105.36 14.30
N ILE A 2 -48.85 106.06 13.79
CA ILE A 2 -50.29 105.68 13.75
C ILE A 2 -50.82 104.78 14.90
N LEU A 3 -51.80 105.15 15.75
CA LEU A 3 -52.71 106.31 15.88
C LEU A 3 -53.06 106.45 17.39
N CYS A 4 -53.43 107.60 17.98
CA CYS A 4 -54.81 108.12 17.99
C CYS A 4 -54.91 109.56 18.58
N LYS A 5 -56.11 110.17 18.49
CA LYS A 5 -56.52 111.51 18.99
C LYS A 5 -57.95 111.39 19.59
N MET A 6 -58.59 112.33 20.28
CA MET A 6 -58.38 113.75 20.69
C MET A 6 -59.31 113.99 21.94
N SER A 7 -59.55 115.14 22.60
CA SER A 7 -59.22 116.58 22.51
C SER A 7 -59.54 117.24 23.87
N ASP A 8 -58.95 118.39 24.25
CA ASP A 8 -59.69 119.68 24.33
C ASP A 8 -58.99 120.88 25.04
N ARG A 9 -58.68 121.89 24.21
CA ARG A 9 -59.01 123.32 24.33
C ARG A 9 -59.05 124.00 25.71
N THR A 10 -57.90 124.57 26.08
CA THR A 10 -57.70 126.00 26.41
C THR A 10 -58.93 126.92 26.64
N MET A 11 -59.12 127.39 27.88
CA MET A 11 -59.57 128.74 28.31
C MET A 11 -59.44 128.79 29.86
N ALA A 12 -59.15 129.89 30.55
CA ALA A 12 -58.83 131.26 30.11
C ALA A 12 -57.71 131.87 30.97
N ARG A 13 -56.99 132.83 30.39
CA ARG A 13 -56.07 133.75 31.08
C ARG A 13 -56.92 134.86 31.74
N GLN A 14 -56.43 135.52 32.80
CA GLN A 14 -57.07 136.64 33.54
C GLN A 14 -58.02 136.30 34.71
N VAL A 15 -57.54 135.57 35.73
CA VAL A 15 -57.93 135.84 37.14
C VAL A 15 -56.65 135.96 37.99
N LEU A 16 -55.83 136.97 37.67
CA LEU A 16 -54.46 137.09 38.15
C LEU A 16 -54.17 138.53 38.60
N LEU A 17 -54.96 139.06 39.55
CA LEU A 17 -54.72 140.39 40.16
C LEU A 17 -55.52 140.71 41.44
N PHE A 18 -56.32 139.81 42.03
CA PHE A 18 -57.27 140.19 43.11
C PHE A 18 -57.25 139.35 44.41
N ILE A 19 -56.30 138.43 44.59
CA ILE A 19 -56.05 137.78 45.89
C ILE A 19 -54.54 137.84 46.18
N TRP A 20 -54.04 139.06 46.37
CA TRP A 20 -52.63 139.34 46.74
C TRP A 20 -52.49 139.91 48.17
N PHE A 21 -53.60 139.90 48.94
CA PHE A 21 -53.70 140.40 50.30
C PHE A 21 -54.64 139.52 51.14
N LEU A 22 -54.24 138.28 51.45
CA LEU A 22 -54.77 137.45 52.56
C LEU A 22 -54.03 136.10 52.66
N SER A 23 -52.75 136.13 53.05
CA SER A 23 -51.97 134.90 53.30
C SER A 23 -50.81 135.14 54.29
N LEU A 24 -51.13 135.24 55.58
CA LEU A 24 -50.12 135.14 56.65
C LEU A 24 -50.25 133.81 57.39
N SER A 25 -49.16 133.03 57.34
CA SER A 25 -48.67 132.11 58.38
C SER A 25 -49.63 131.11 59.05
N SER A 26 -49.61 129.87 58.56
CA SER A 26 -49.61 128.66 59.42
C SER A 26 -48.99 127.46 58.70
N ALA A 27 -47.65 127.37 58.74
CA ALA A 27 -46.92 126.21 58.23
C ALA A 27 -46.55 125.27 59.40
N LEU A 28 -47.00 124.01 59.33
CA LEU A 28 -46.57 122.95 60.25
C LEU A 28 -45.25 122.35 59.73
N GLY A 29 -44.15 122.66 60.40
CA GLY A 29 -42.82 122.18 60.03
C GLY A 29 -42.64 120.68 60.29
N GLN A 30 -42.49 119.91 59.22
CA GLN A 30 -41.93 118.56 59.23
C GLN A 30 -40.69 118.56 58.34
N VAL A 31 -39.60 117.94 58.81
CA VAL A 31 -38.34 117.85 58.06
C VAL A 31 -37.94 116.38 57.93
N SER A 32 -37.44 116.02 56.75
CA SER A 32 -36.86 114.71 56.46
C SER A 32 -35.39 114.87 56.10
N TYR A 33 -34.51 114.14 56.77
CA TYR A 33 -33.12 114.00 56.38
C TYR A 33 -32.89 112.60 55.82
N SER A 34 -31.98 112.48 54.86
CA SER A 34 -31.42 111.22 54.40
C SER A 34 -29.96 111.21 54.83
N ILE A 35 -29.53 110.15 55.52
CA ILE A 35 -28.12 109.95 55.86
C ILE A 35 -27.69 108.54 55.43
N PRO A 36 -26.45 108.37 54.95
CA PRO A 36 -25.86 107.04 54.90
C PRO A 36 -25.69 106.48 56.31
N GLU A 37 -25.67 105.18 56.41
CA GLU A 37 -25.35 104.49 57.66
C GLU A 37 -23.86 104.53 58.01
N GLU A 38 -23.48 103.86 59.10
CA GLU A 38 -22.12 103.60 59.58
C GLU A 38 -21.23 104.85 59.81
N MET A 39 -21.81 106.04 59.65
CA MET A 39 -21.22 107.35 59.86
C MET A 39 -20.62 107.52 61.27
N ALA A 40 -19.49 108.22 61.32
CA ALA A 40 -18.76 108.45 62.56
C ALA A 40 -19.58 109.24 63.61
N LYS A 41 -19.44 108.87 64.89
CA LYS A 41 -20.01 109.62 66.02
C LYS A 41 -19.55 111.09 65.97
N GLY A 42 -20.50 112.01 66.12
CA GLY A 42 -20.32 113.46 65.95
C GLY A 42 -20.58 114.00 64.54
N SER A 43 -20.90 113.13 63.56
CA SER A 43 -21.24 113.57 62.19
C SER A 43 -22.54 114.39 62.15
N LEU A 44 -22.63 115.32 61.19
CA LEU A 44 -23.78 116.20 60.99
C LEU A 44 -24.91 115.48 60.23
N VAL A 45 -26.11 115.44 60.82
CA VAL A 45 -27.34 114.93 60.18
C VAL A 45 -28.11 116.04 59.46
N GLY A 46 -28.20 117.23 60.07
CA GLY A 46 -28.98 118.34 59.51
C GLY A 46 -29.06 119.58 60.40
N ASN A 47 -29.52 120.72 59.86
CA ASN A 47 -29.53 122.03 60.53
C ASN A 47 -30.95 122.49 60.90
N ILE A 48 -31.48 121.90 61.97
CA ILE A 48 -32.83 122.17 62.53
C ILE A 48 -33.14 123.67 62.70
N VAL A 49 -32.17 124.50 63.08
CA VAL A 49 -32.32 125.96 63.17
C VAL A 49 -32.70 126.59 61.83
N GLN A 50 -32.00 126.22 60.77
CA GLN A 50 -32.22 126.74 59.43
C GLN A 50 -33.46 126.12 58.79
N ASP A 51 -33.65 124.81 58.95
CA ASP A 51 -34.65 124.05 58.21
C ASP A 51 -36.07 124.17 58.82
N LEU A 52 -36.19 124.47 60.12
CA LEU A 52 -37.45 124.84 60.78
C LEU A 52 -37.65 126.35 60.99
N GLY A 53 -36.68 127.18 60.60
CA GLY A 53 -36.74 128.64 60.79
C GLY A 53 -36.71 129.10 62.27
N LEU A 54 -36.06 128.33 63.15
CA LEU A 54 -35.97 128.60 64.59
C LEU A 54 -34.71 129.42 64.92
N ASP A 55 -34.81 130.44 65.78
CA ASP A 55 -33.61 131.14 66.30
C ASP A 55 -32.83 130.24 67.29
N LEU A 56 -31.50 130.30 67.25
CA LEU A 56 -30.61 129.65 68.23
C LEU A 56 -30.96 130.03 69.67
N LYS A 57 -31.45 131.25 69.91
CA LYS A 57 -31.95 131.68 71.23
C LYS A 57 -33.21 130.93 71.65
N ARG A 58 -34.10 130.58 70.70
CA ARG A 58 -35.36 129.87 70.95
C ARG A 58 -35.12 128.42 71.37
N LEU A 59 -34.12 127.74 70.80
CA LEU A 59 -33.73 126.39 71.26
C LEU A 59 -33.26 126.38 72.72
N LYS A 60 -32.45 127.37 73.13
CA LYS A 60 -31.95 127.48 74.50
C LYS A 60 -33.03 127.94 75.49
N SER A 61 -33.86 128.93 75.15
CA SER A 61 -34.93 129.41 76.04
C SER A 61 -36.09 128.42 76.16
N GLY A 62 -36.45 127.75 75.07
CA GLY A 62 -37.48 126.70 75.02
C GLY A 62 -37.00 125.31 75.44
N LYS A 63 -35.82 125.17 76.08
CA LYS A 63 -35.27 123.90 76.60
C LYS A 63 -35.31 122.72 75.62
N ALA A 64 -35.09 122.97 74.32
CA ALA A 64 -35.33 122.00 73.25
C ALA A 64 -34.75 120.60 73.54
N ARG A 65 -35.54 119.56 73.33
CA ARG A 65 -35.17 118.15 73.58
C ARG A 65 -35.70 117.25 72.48
N ILE A 66 -34.95 116.18 72.16
CA ILE A 66 -35.45 115.08 71.35
C ILE A 66 -36.28 114.16 72.24
N TYR A 67 -37.30 113.55 71.66
CA TYR A 67 -38.02 112.39 72.16
C TYR A 67 -38.09 111.34 71.04
N THR A 68 -37.56 110.14 71.30
CA THR A 68 -37.75 108.93 70.51
C THR A 68 -38.73 108.01 71.26
N GLY A 69 -39.47 107.16 70.53
CA GLY A 69 -40.49 106.29 71.13
C GLY A 69 -39.90 105.14 71.94
N ASP A 70 -39.25 104.21 71.24
CA ASP A 70 -38.95 102.86 71.76
C ASP A 70 -37.53 102.34 71.40
N SER A 71 -36.64 103.19 70.87
CA SER A 71 -35.30 102.79 70.42
C SER A 71 -34.20 103.81 70.76
N ALA A 72 -32.94 103.34 70.69
CA ALA A 72 -31.78 104.04 71.23
C ALA A 72 -31.58 105.45 70.66
N GLU A 73 -30.95 106.32 71.46
CA GLU A 73 -30.63 107.70 71.08
C GLU A 73 -29.44 107.75 70.10
N TYR A 74 -29.64 107.26 68.87
CA TYR A 74 -28.66 107.33 67.77
C TYR A 74 -28.33 108.77 67.36
N ILE A 75 -29.22 109.72 67.61
CA ILE A 75 -29.13 111.12 67.15
C ILE A 75 -29.34 112.08 68.34
N GLU A 76 -28.46 113.07 68.47
CA GLU A 76 -28.47 114.10 69.51
C GLU A 76 -28.69 115.50 68.92
N LEU A 77 -29.43 116.37 69.64
CA LEU A 77 -29.61 117.77 69.28
C LEU A 77 -28.55 118.66 69.96
N ASN A 78 -27.59 119.15 69.19
CA ASN A 78 -26.62 120.13 69.67
C ASN A 78 -27.29 121.51 69.81
N LYS A 79 -27.71 121.82 71.05
CA LYS A 79 -28.45 123.04 71.42
C LYS A 79 -27.63 124.33 71.32
N GLU A 80 -26.34 124.24 71.04
CA GLU A 80 -25.45 125.39 70.87
C GLU A 80 -25.31 125.82 69.41
N ARG A 81 -25.27 124.83 68.51
CA ARG A 81 -25.09 125.02 67.06
C ARG A 81 -26.38 124.88 66.27
N GLY A 82 -27.45 124.35 66.86
CA GLY A 82 -28.77 124.21 66.22
C GLY A 82 -28.91 123.01 65.29
N VAL A 83 -28.02 122.02 65.42
CA VAL A 83 -27.87 120.89 64.48
C VAL A 83 -28.15 119.55 65.15
N LEU A 84 -28.59 118.57 64.36
CA LEU A 84 -28.59 117.16 64.74
C LEU A 84 -27.22 116.54 64.45
N LEU A 85 -26.70 115.79 65.43
CA LEU A 85 -25.44 115.05 65.33
C LEU A 85 -25.66 113.56 65.63
N ILE A 86 -24.86 112.70 65.03
CA ILE A 86 -24.88 111.26 65.31
C ILE A 86 -24.20 110.98 66.66
N LYS A 87 -24.89 110.29 67.56
CA LYS A 87 -24.44 109.95 68.93
C LYS A 87 -23.94 108.51 69.03
N GLU A 88 -24.58 107.59 68.32
CA GLU A 88 -24.19 106.18 68.21
C GLU A 88 -24.09 105.79 66.74
N ARG A 89 -23.20 104.85 66.40
CA ARG A 89 -23.04 104.37 65.02
C ARG A 89 -24.34 103.66 64.63
N ILE A 90 -24.83 103.95 63.43
CA ILE A 90 -26.09 103.42 62.91
C ILE A 90 -25.73 102.28 61.97
N ASP A 91 -26.22 101.09 62.30
CA ASP A 91 -26.10 99.82 61.59
C ASP A 91 -27.53 99.47 61.14
N ARG A 92 -27.75 99.44 59.82
CA ARG A 92 -29.09 99.32 59.22
C ARG A 92 -29.57 97.87 59.22
N GLU A 93 -28.66 96.91 59.20
CA GLU A 93 -28.92 95.47 59.18
C GLU A 93 -29.48 95.01 60.53
N ALA A 94 -28.88 95.49 61.62
CA ALA A 94 -29.35 95.23 62.98
C ALA A 94 -30.64 95.99 63.33
N LEU A 95 -30.91 97.13 62.69
CA LEU A 95 -32.12 97.94 62.92
C LEU A 95 -33.32 97.51 62.09
N CYS A 96 -33.12 97.26 60.81
CA CYS A 96 -34.16 97.06 59.80
C CYS A 96 -33.99 95.74 59.03
N GLY A 97 -32.79 95.15 59.02
CA GLY A 97 -32.45 94.00 58.19
C GLY A 97 -32.81 94.26 56.73
N GLN A 98 -33.54 93.35 56.12
CA GLN A 98 -33.98 93.45 54.72
C GLN A 98 -35.27 94.29 54.52
N THR A 99 -35.71 95.09 55.51
CA THR A 99 -36.93 95.92 55.39
C THR A 99 -36.63 97.31 54.85
N THR A 100 -37.51 97.79 53.95
CA THR A 100 -37.38 99.08 53.26
C THR A 100 -38.70 99.85 53.23
N PRO A 101 -38.67 101.21 53.33
CA PRO A 101 -37.52 102.05 53.69
C PRO A 101 -37.17 101.95 55.18
N CYS A 102 -35.88 102.07 55.52
CA CYS A 102 -35.41 102.10 56.90
C CYS A 102 -35.37 103.55 57.41
N ALA A 103 -36.14 103.88 58.46
CA ALA A 103 -36.29 105.26 58.91
C ALA A 103 -36.44 105.41 60.43
N LEU A 104 -35.65 106.31 61.02
CA LEU A 104 -35.77 106.72 62.42
C LEU A 104 -36.74 107.90 62.55
N HIS A 105 -37.80 107.72 63.35
CA HIS A 105 -38.77 108.78 63.65
C HIS A 105 -38.48 109.41 65.02
N LEU A 106 -38.15 110.70 65.03
CA LEU A 106 -37.80 111.45 66.24
C LEU A 106 -38.58 112.78 66.31
N GLN A 107 -38.83 113.25 67.53
CA GLN A 107 -39.66 114.43 67.77
C GLN A 107 -38.86 115.46 68.58
N ILE A 108 -38.72 116.68 68.08
CA ILE A 108 -38.13 117.79 68.85
C ILE A 108 -39.27 118.55 69.54
N ILE A 109 -39.18 118.65 70.86
CA ILE A 109 -40.14 119.36 71.72
C ILE A 109 -39.44 120.59 72.31
N LEU A 110 -40.07 121.76 72.15
CA LEU A 110 -39.74 123.00 72.85
C LEU A 110 -40.84 123.30 73.86
N ASP A 111 -40.46 123.83 75.02
CA ASP A 111 -41.38 124.29 76.06
C ASP A 111 -41.61 125.83 75.94
N ASN A 112 -42.76 126.31 76.45
CA ASN A 112 -43.12 127.73 76.64
C ASN A 112 -42.87 128.70 75.45
N PRO A 113 -43.80 128.84 74.49
CA PRO A 113 -44.97 127.98 74.26
C PRO A 113 -44.53 126.56 73.88
N MET A 114 -45.41 125.57 74.09
CA MET A 114 -45.09 124.19 73.69
C MET A 114 -45.23 124.02 72.18
N GLU A 115 -44.14 123.60 71.53
CA GLU A 115 -44.06 123.37 70.09
C GLU A 115 -43.42 121.99 69.84
N LEU A 116 -43.99 121.22 68.91
CA LEU A 116 -43.54 119.86 68.59
C LEU A 116 -43.29 119.74 67.09
N PHE A 117 -42.07 119.37 66.72
CA PHE A 117 -41.62 119.19 65.36
C PHE A 117 -41.30 117.72 65.11
N ARG A 118 -41.85 117.15 64.04
CA ARG A 118 -41.59 115.76 63.63
C ARG A 118 -40.44 115.74 62.64
N ILE A 119 -39.46 114.88 62.90
CA ILE A 119 -38.31 114.64 62.02
C ILE A 119 -38.27 113.15 61.70
N THR A 120 -38.08 112.85 60.43
CA THR A 120 -37.77 111.50 59.96
C THR A 120 -36.34 111.51 59.42
N VAL A 121 -35.53 110.55 59.83
CA VAL A 121 -34.17 110.35 59.31
C VAL A 121 -34.16 109.00 58.60
N GLU A 122 -34.18 109.05 57.27
CA GLU A 122 -34.07 107.89 56.40
C GLU A 122 -32.60 107.44 56.36
N ILE A 123 -32.38 106.15 56.60
CA ILE A 123 -31.05 105.53 56.60
C ILE A 123 -30.87 104.88 55.22
N THR A 124 -29.90 105.39 54.45
CA THR A 124 -29.54 104.81 53.16
C THR A 124 -28.41 103.81 53.30
N ASP A 125 -28.65 102.63 52.73
CA ASP A 125 -27.76 101.48 52.64
C ASP A 125 -26.36 101.83 52.10
N ILE A 126 -25.31 101.30 52.74
CA ILE A 126 -23.93 101.27 52.22
C ILE A 126 -23.61 99.82 51.83
N ASN A 127 -22.80 99.61 50.78
CA ASN A 127 -22.16 98.31 50.56
C ASN A 127 -21.10 98.09 51.66
N ASP A 128 -21.50 97.47 52.76
CA ASP A 128 -20.74 97.29 53.99
C ASP A 128 -20.50 95.78 54.25
N ASN A 129 -21.51 94.94 54.01
CA ASN A 129 -21.40 93.49 54.05
C ASN A 129 -20.85 92.92 52.73
N SER A 130 -20.95 91.60 52.52
CA SER A 130 -20.58 90.96 51.26
C SER A 130 -21.30 89.62 51.08
N PRO A 131 -21.39 89.07 49.85
CA PRO A 131 -22.08 87.81 49.62
C PRO A 131 -21.38 86.64 50.31
N ILE A 132 -22.03 85.99 51.29
CA ILE A 132 -21.47 84.86 52.04
C ILE A 132 -22.19 83.55 51.69
N PHE A 133 -21.42 82.50 51.41
CA PHE A 133 -21.93 81.14 51.30
C PHE A 133 -21.99 80.46 52.68
N LYS A 134 -22.98 79.58 52.88
CA LYS A 134 -23.16 78.85 54.15
C LYS A 134 -22.09 77.77 54.42
N ARG A 135 -21.25 77.46 53.43
CA ARG A 135 -20.17 76.47 53.48
C ARG A 135 -19.01 76.94 52.63
N ASP A 136 -17.79 76.61 53.03
CA ASP A 136 -16.56 76.92 52.30
C ASP A 136 -16.30 75.93 51.14
N GLU A 137 -16.75 74.68 51.30
CA GLU A 137 -16.74 73.65 50.25
C GLU A 137 -18.12 73.00 50.00
N ARG A 138 -18.31 72.53 48.76
CA ARG A 138 -19.44 71.70 48.33
C ARG A 138 -18.91 70.51 47.53
N ARG A 139 -19.38 69.30 47.83
CA ARG A 139 -19.04 68.08 47.08
C ARG A 139 -20.22 67.62 46.22
N PHE A 140 -19.91 67.07 45.05
CA PHE A 140 -20.80 66.32 44.19
C PHE A 140 -20.10 65.05 43.69
N GLU A 141 -20.88 63.98 43.58
CA GLU A 141 -20.52 62.73 42.92
C GLU A 141 -21.43 62.62 41.70
N ILE A 142 -20.85 62.52 40.50
CA ILE A 142 -21.58 62.61 39.22
C ILE A 142 -21.05 61.52 38.30
N SER A 143 -21.89 60.58 37.85
CA SER A 143 -21.43 59.59 36.87
C SER A 143 -21.18 60.21 35.51
N GLU A 144 -20.21 59.71 34.75
CA GLU A 144 -19.95 60.19 33.38
C GLU A 144 -21.09 59.90 32.40
N SER A 145 -21.86 58.84 32.67
CA SER A 145 -23.14 58.55 32.03
C SER A 145 -24.20 59.65 32.21
N ALA A 146 -23.94 60.70 33.00
CA ALA A 146 -24.83 61.85 33.18
C ALA A 146 -25.09 62.58 31.85
N VAL A 147 -26.35 62.53 31.39
CA VAL A 147 -26.79 63.14 30.13
C VAL A 147 -26.57 64.66 30.15
N VAL A 148 -26.03 65.20 29.05
CA VAL A 148 -25.87 66.65 28.82
C VAL A 148 -27.22 67.37 29.00
N GLY A 149 -27.22 68.45 29.77
CA GLY A 149 -28.41 69.14 30.25
C GLY A 149 -28.83 68.78 31.68
N SER A 150 -28.18 67.78 32.31
CA SER A 150 -28.38 67.43 33.73
C SER A 150 -28.12 68.62 34.66
N LYS A 151 -28.95 68.77 35.68
CA LYS A 151 -29.00 69.94 36.57
C LYS A 151 -28.62 69.60 38.01
N PHE A 152 -27.62 70.30 38.55
CA PHE A 152 -27.11 70.17 39.90
C PHE A 152 -27.44 71.43 40.70
N MET A 153 -28.08 71.26 41.86
CA MET A 153 -28.60 72.37 42.67
C MET A 153 -27.50 72.98 43.53
N LEU A 154 -27.28 74.29 43.43
CA LEU A 154 -26.29 75.02 44.23
C LEU A 154 -26.97 75.77 45.39
N GLU A 155 -26.26 75.88 46.52
CA GLU A 155 -26.69 76.70 47.65
C GLU A 155 -26.44 78.19 47.29
N LYS A 156 -27.46 79.04 47.46
CA LYS A 156 -27.29 80.49 47.21
C LYS A 156 -26.37 81.10 48.26
N ALA A 157 -25.59 82.10 47.86
CA ALA A 157 -25.01 83.03 48.82
C ALA A 157 -26.11 83.94 49.39
N ILE A 158 -25.81 84.57 50.52
CA ILE A 158 -26.66 85.51 51.24
C ILE A 158 -25.84 86.79 51.43
N ASP A 159 -26.41 87.91 51.02
CA ASP A 159 -25.93 89.23 51.44
C ASP A 159 -26.85 89.78 52.54
N ALA A 160 -26.38 90.79 53.27
CA ALA A 160 -27.15 91.51 54.29
C ALA A 160 -27.63 92.88 53.79
N ASP A 161 -26.91 93.47 52.84
CA ASP A 161 -27.20 94.77 52.20
C ASP A 161 -28.44 94.68 51.28
N ILE A 162 -28.95 95.81 50.76
CA ILE A 162 -30.23 95.85 50.00
C ILE A 162 -30.15 96.48 48.60
N GLY A 163 -31.08 96.05 47.74
CA GLY A 163 -31.41 96.74 46.49
C GLY A 163 -30.31 96.64 45.42
N ALA A 164 -29.42 97.62 45.37
CA ALA A 164 -28.26 97.61 44.47
C ALA A 164 -27.07 96.87 45.09
N ASN A 165 -26.87 97.02 46.41
CA ASN A 165 -25.77 96.39 47.14
C ASN A 165 -26.08 94.93 47.51
N ASP A 166 -27.34 94.47 47.40
CA ASP A 166 -27.68 93.04 47.45
C ASP A 166 -27.02 92.26 46.29
N LEU A 167 -26.87 90.95 46.50
CA LEU A 167 -26.26 89.98 45.61
C LEU A 167 -26.87 89.98 44.20
N GLN A 168 -26.18 90.60 43.25
CA GLN A 168 -26.66 90.69 41.86
C GLN A 168 -26.40 89.42 41.05
N SER A 169 -25.16 88.92 41.06
CA SER A 169 -24.66 88.00 40.05
C SER A 169 -23.85 86.83 40.61
N TYR A 170 -23.70 85.78 39.79
CA TYR A 170 -22.86 84.63 40.09
C TYR A 170 -22.01 84.25 38.87
N PHE A 171 -20.80 83.77 39.12
CA PHE A 171 -19.86 83.28 38.10
C PHE A 171 -19.32 81.91 38.53
N LEU A 172 -19.20 80.98 37.59
CA LEU A 172 -18.61 79.65 37.80
C LEU A 172 -17.31 79.57 36.99
N GLN A 173 -16.24 79.03 37.56
CA GLN A 173 -14.96 78.84 36.86
C GLN A 173 -14.27 77.53 37.28
N PRO A 174 -13.63 76.78 36.36
CA PRO A 174 -13.74 76.89 34.90
C PRO A 174 -15.12 76.48 34.38
N THR A 175 -15.44 76.85 33.14
CA THR A 175 -16.72 76.54 32.48
C THR A 175 -16.58 75.47 31.39
N ASP A 176 -15.65 74.52 31.56
CA ASP A 176 -15.30 73.56 30.49
C ASP A 176 -16.39 72.50 30.28
N HIS A 177 -16.84 71.85 31.35
CA HIS A 177 -17.91 70.85 31.31
C HIS A 177 -19.24 71.38 31.86
N PHE A 178 -19.20 72.43 32.70
CA PHE A 178 -20.36 72.97 33.40
C PHE A 178 -20.59 74.47 33.11
N ASP A 179 -21.86 74.85 33.09
CA ASP A 179 -22.37 76.22 32.89
C ASP A 179 -23.38 76.55 34.01
N LEU A 180 -23.65 77.84 34.22
CA LEU A 180 -24.43 78.33 35.37
C LEU A 180 -25.72 79.02 34.90
N LYS A 181 -26.88 78.50 35.32
CA LYS A 181 -28.19 79.12 35.01
C LYS A 181 -28.91 79.59 36.27
N ILE A 182 -29.13 80.89 36.33
CA ILE A 182 -29.88 81.57 37.38
C ILE A 182 -31.33 81.70 36.92
N HIS A 183 -32.28 81.25 37.73
CA HIS A 183 -33.72 81.38 37.47
C HIS A 183 -34.37 82.20 38.59
N GLY A 184 -35.11 83.24 38.23
CA GLY A 184 -35.95 83.97 39.19
C GLY A 184 -37.21 83.17 39.51
N GLN A 185 -37.50 82.98 40.80
CA GLN A 185 -38.72 82.33 41.29
C GLN A 185 -39.81 83.36 41.59
N SER A 186 -41.07 82.90 41.65
CA SER A 186 -42.25 83.76 41.86
C SER A 186 -42.37 84.36 43.26
N ASP A 187 -41.51 83.96 44.20
CA ASP A 187 -41.35 84.54 45.54
C ASP A 187 -40.28 85.65 45.59
N GLY A 188 -39.65 85.96 44.44
CA GLY A 188 -38.54 86.92 44.32
C GLY A 188 -37.15 86.30 44.53
N SER A 189 -37.05 85.02 44.90
CA SER A 189 -35.74 84.39 45.15
C SER A 189 -35.03 83.97 43.85
N LYS A 190 -33.70 84.14 43.82
CA LYS A 190 -32.83 83.65 42.73
C LYS A 190 -32.45 82.20 43.02
N LYS A 191 -32.79 81.27 42.13
CA LYS A 191 -32.35 79.86 42.16
C LYS A 191 -31.12 79.68 41.27
N VAL A 192 -30.08 79.02 41.79
CA VAL A 192 -28.82 78.79 41.07
C VAL A 192 -28.70 77.30 40.71
N GLU A 193 -28.56 77.00 39.42
CA GLU A 193 -28.41 75.65 38.89
C GLU A 193 -27.10 75.55 38.09
N MET A 194 -26.24 74.60 38.45
CA MET A 194 -25.10 74.18 37.62
C MET A 194 -25.60 73.14 36.61
N ILE A 195 -25.25 73.29 35.33
CA ILE A 195 -25.74 72.43 34.24
C ILE A 195 -24.56 71.84 33.47
N LEU A 196 -24.60 70.53 33.26
CA LEU A 196 -23.62 69.82 32.44
C LEU A 196 -23.84 70.15 30.95
N GLN A 197 -22.82 70.67 30.26
CA GLN A 197 -22.87 71.11 28.84
C GLN A 197 -22.06 70.21 27.90
N LYS A 198 -21.13 69.42 28.44
CA LYS A 198 -20.36 68.38 27.73
C LYS A 198 -20.40 67.11 28.59
N PRO A 199 -20.29 65.89 28.02
CA PRO A 199 -20.11 64.68 28.82
C PRO A 199 -18.87 64.79 29.71
N LEU A 200 -18.85 64.01 30.80
CA LEU A 200 -17.66 63.76 31.60
C LEU A 200 -16.96 62.48 31.06
N ASP A 201 -15.78 62.19 31.61
CA ASP A 201 -14.80 61.23 31.10
C ASP A 201 -13.78 61.02 32.24
N ARG A 202 -13.91 59.93 33.01
CA ARG A 202 -13.22 59.66 34.28
C ARG A 202 -11.80 59.16 34.04
N GLU A 203 -11.59 58.38 32.98
CA GLU A 203 -10.30 57.85 32.51
C GLU A 203 -9.33 59.01 32.24
N LYS A 204 -9.86 60.12 31.72
CA LYS A 204 -9.13 61.38 31.50
C LYS A 204 -9.14 62.31 32.70
N GLN A 205 -10.24 62.43 33.44
CA GLN A 205 -10.31 63.29 34.63
C GLN A 205 -11.33 62.86 35.70
N GLU A 206 -10.96 61.87 36.52
CA GLU A 206 -11.75 61.42 37.69
C GLU A 206 -12.11 62.54 38.69
N ASN A 207 -11.24 63.55 38.87
CA ASN A 207 -11.45 64.59 39.88
C ASN A 207 -11.24 66.00 39.31
N MET A 208 -12.18 66.89 39.61
CA MET A 208 -12.16 68.28 39.17
C MET A 208 -12.70 69.23 40.24
N SER A 209 -12.19 70.46 40.27
CA SER A 209 -12.62 71.49 41.20
C SER A 209 -13.04 72.75 40.45
N LEU A 210 -14.23 73.26 40.78
CA LEU A 210 -14.74 74.54 40.32
C LEU A 210 -14.78 75.54 41.47
N ILE A 211 -14.83 76.82 41.15
CA ILE A 211 -15.05 77.93 42.08
C ILE A 211 -16.33 78.64 41.65
N LEU A 212 -17.27 78.78 42.57
CA LEU A 212 -18.49 79.57 42.39
C LEU A 212 -18.31 80.89 43.15
N THR A 213 -18.29 82.00 42.42
CA THR A 213 -18.17 83.36 42.95
C THR A 213 -19.54 84.03 42.93
N ALA A 214 -19.99 84.54 44.07
CA ALA A 214 -21.14 85.43 44.20
C ALA A 214 -20.64 86.88 44.27
N VAL A 215 -21.26 87.81 43.54
CA VAL A 215 -20.84 89.22 43.45
C VAL A 215 -22.05 90.14 43.59
N ASP A 216 -21.93 91.13 44.46
CA ASP A 216 -22.92 92.17 44.67
C ASP A 216 -23.01 93.19 43.50
N GLY A 217 -23.72 94.30 43.71
CA GLY A 217 -23.83 95.40 42.74
C GLY A 217 -23.38 96.77 43.27
N GLY A 218 -22.60 96.82 44.35
CA GLY A 218 -22.12 98.08 44.92
C GLY A 218 -20.87 98.63 44.23
N GLU A 219 -20.44 99.83 44.66
CA GLU A 219 -19.20 100.46 44.22
C GLU A 219 -18.29 100.80 45.43
N PRO A 220 -17.15 100.12 45.63
CA PRO A 220 -16.63 98.98 44.85
C PRO A 220 -17.40 97.68 45.14
N PRO A 221 -17.53 96.76 44.16
CA PRO A 221 -18.23 95.51 44.37
C PRO A 221 -17.39 94.54 45.22
N LYS A 222 -18.04 93.83 46.13
CA LYS A 222 -17.46 92.74 46.93
C LYS A 222 -17.97 91.39 46.42
N SER A 223 -17.30 90.33 46.88
CA SER A 223 -17.57 88.97 46.43
C SER A 223 -17.23 87.91 47.47
N GLY A 224 -18.00 86.83 47.46
CA GLY A 224 -17.68 85.61 48.18
C GLY A 224 -17.48 84.43 47.22
N THR A 225 -16.74 83.42 47.66
CA THR A 225 -16.40 82.25 46.86
C THR A 225 -16.64 80.96 47.64
N VAL A 226 -17.18 79.94 46.98
CA VAL A 226 -17.26 78.55 47.50
C VAL A 226 -16.56 77.60 46.53
N GLN A 227 -15.77 76.67 47.06
CA GLN A 227 -15.10 75.65 46.25
C GLN A 227 -16.03 74.44 46.03
N ILE A 228 -16.19 74.04 44.78
CA ILE A 228 -17.01 72.88 44.40
C ILE A 228 -16.07 71.76 43.95
N HIS A 229 -16.03 70.66 44.71
CA HIS A 229 -15.34 69.44 44.30
C HIS A 229 -16.32 68.51 43.62
N ILE A 230 -15.94 68.01 42.44
CA ILE A 230 -16.69 67.01 41.69
C ILE A 230 -15.77 65.81 41.49
N THR A 231 -16.23 64.66 41.98
CA THR A 231 -15.64 63.36 41.68
C THR A 231 -16.54 62.68 40.65
N VAL A 232 -15.96 62.27 39.54
CA VAL A 232 -16.65 61.53 38.48
C VAL A 232 -16.82 60.08 38.96
N LEU A 233 -18.04 59.57 38.89
CA LEU A 233 -18.34 58.17 39.21
C LEU A 233 -18.27 57.31 37.96
N ASP A 234 -17.47 56.26 38.07
CA ASP A 234 -17.28 55.21 37.07
C ASP A 234 -18.61 54.67 36.51
N ALA A 235 -18.66 54.48 35.19
CA ALA A 235 -19.68 53.72 34.48
C ALA A 235 -19.02 52.80 33.47
N ASN A 236 -19.59 51.61 33.25
CA ASN A 236 -19.04 50.61 32.33
C ASN A 236 -19.26 51.05 30.87
N ASP A 237 -18.36 51.88 30.34
CA ASP A 237 -18.47 52.50 29.00
C ASP A 237 -17.25 52.24 28.10
N ASN A 238 -16.13 51.79 28.67
CA ASN A 238 -15.12 51.05 27.94
C ASN A 238 -15.46 49.54 27.98
N ALA A 239 -14.81 48.79 27.10
CA ALA A 239 -14.90 47.33 27.06
C ALA A 239 -13.48 46.74 27.07
N PRO A 240 -13.30 45.48 27.51
CA PRO A 240 -11.97 44.87 27.53
C PRO A 240 -11.37 44.85 26.13
N VAL A 241 -10.07 45.14 25.97
CA VAL A 241 -9.41 45.09 24.66
C VAL A 241 -8.25 44.11 24.68
N PHE A 242 -8.25 43.11 23.80
CA PHE A 242 -7.14 42.16 23.68
C PHE A 242 -5.84 42.83 23.19
N THR A 243 -4.71 42.49 23.84
CA THR A 243 -3.38 43.00 23.44
C THR A 243 -2.91 42.55 22.05
N LYS A 244 -3.58 41.56 21.45
CA LYS A 244 -3.41 41.10 20.06
C LYS A 244 -4.76 40.59 19.53
N PRO A 245 -5.11 40.83 18.25
CA PRO A 245 -6.31 40.24 17.63
C PRO A 245 -6.13 38.76 17.25
N ILE A 246 -4.87 38.30 17.18
CA ILE A 246 -4.48 36.93 16.88
C ILE A 246 -3.32 36.51 17.78
N TYR A 247 -3.48 35.37 18.44
CA TYR A 247 -2.43 34.63 19.12
C TYR A 247 -2.09 33.36 18.32
N ARG A 248 -0.84 32.91 18.44
CA ARG A 248 -0.37 31.63 17.91
C ARG A 248 0.33 30.87 19.02
N ALA A 249 -0.07 29.61 19.20
CA ALA A 249 0.61 28.64 20.06
C ALA A 249 0.94 27.40 19.22
N ILE A 250 1.91 26.63 19.70
CA ILE A 250 2.31 25.37 19.08
C ILE A 250 2.34 24.31 20.19
N ILE A 251 1.77 23.14 19.93
CA ILE A 251 1.74 22.02 20.88
C ILE A 251 2.07 20.71 20.16
N THR A 252 2.92 19.88 20.74
CA THR A 252 3.09 18.50 20.29
C THR A 252 1.85 17.70 20.62
N GLU A 253 1.43 16.80 19.75
CA GLU A 253 0.42 15.81 20.13
C GLU A 253 0.93 14.87 21.24
N ASN A 254 0.05 13.99 21.74
CA ASN A 254 0.31 13.16 22.93
C ASN A 254 0.73 13.93 24.19
N SER A 255 0.67 15.27 24.18
CA SER A 255 0.92 16.14 25.34
C SER A 255 -0.01 15.80 26.50
N GLN A 256 0.52 15.90 27.73
CA GLN A 256 -0.24 15.55 28.92
C GLN A 256 -1.28 16.62 29.26
N SER A 257 -2.45 16.19 29.71
CA SER A 257 -3.46 17.07 30.32
C SER A 257 -2.82 17.88 31.47
N GLY A 258 -3.08 19.19 31.49
CA GLY A 258 -2.38 20.18 32.31
C GLY A 258 -1.25 20.94 31.59
N THR A 259 -0.90 20.58 30.35
CA THR A 259 0.12 21.32 29.57
C THR A 259 -0.36 22.74 29.28
N SER A 260 0.46 23.74 29.59
CA SER A 260 0.17 25.17 29.32
C SER A 260 0.62 25.55 27.92
N LEU A 261 -0.25 26.19 27.13
CA LEU A 261 0.05 26.62 25.76
C LEU A 261 0.54 28.06 25.70
N ILE A 262 -0.30 29.00 26.16
CA ILE A 262 -0.07 30.44 26.04
C ILE A 262 -0.96 31.21 27.03
N THR A 263 -0.49 32.36 27.49
CA THR A 263 -1.32 33.33 28.22
C THR A 263 -1.81 34.39 27.24
N VAL A 264 -3.13 34.54 27.11
CA VAL A 264 -3.74 35.71 26.46
C VAL A 264 -3.94 36.82 27.48
N SER A 265 -4.06 38.06 27.03
CA SER A 265 -4.35 39.19 27.91
C SER A 265 -5.18 40.24 27.18
N ALA A 266 -6.26 40.63 27.82
CA ALA A 266 -7.01 41.84 27.54
C ALA A 266 -6.83 42.84 28.69
N SER A 267 -7.12 44.11 28.42
CA SER A 267 -7.08 45.20 29.40
C SER A 267 -8.29 46.09 29.22
N ASP A 268 -8.97 46.38 30.33
CA ASP A 268 -10.00 47.40 30.41
C ASP A 268 -9.42 48.71 31.00
N SER A 269 -10.15 49.82 30.90
CA SER A 269 -9.77 51.14 31.42
C SER A 269 -10.60 51.58 32.64
N ASP A 270 -11.75 50.96 32.88
CA ASP A 270 -12.73 51.32 33.91
C ASP A 270 -12.25 50.90 35.32
N LYS A 271 -12.95 51.34 36.37
CA LYS A 271 -12.44 51.29 37.76
C LYS A 271 -13.21 50.30 38.65
N GLY A 272 -12.48 49.31 39.16
CA GLY A 272 -13.02 48.34 40.12
C GLY A 272 -13.60 47.13 39.40
N THR A 273 -14.87 46.81 39.64
CA THR A 273 -15.53 45.65 39.02
C THR A 273 -15.71 45.79 37.52
N ASN A 274 -15.90 47.01 37.02
CA ASN A 274 -16.06 47.28 35.59
C ASN A 274 -14.73 46.99 34.86
N GLY A 275 -13.61 47.44 35.42
CA GLY A 275 -12.27 47.11 34.91
C GLY A 275 -11.76 45.68 35.23
N GLU A 276 -12.59 44.79 35.78
CA GLU A 276 -12.21 43.42 36.13
C GLU A 276 -12.65 42.45 35.03
N VAL A 277 -11.66 41.95 34.26
CA VAL A 277 -11.87 41.17 33.04
C VAL A 277 -11.87 39.67 33.34
N SER A 278 -12.91 38.97 32.89
CA SER A 278 -13.00 37.51 32.84
C SER A 278 -12.74 36.98 31.43
N TYR A 279 -12.21 35.77 31.31
CA TYR A 279 -11.91 35.13 30.03
C TYR A 279 -12.75 33.86 29.82
N LEU A 280 -13.24 33.65 28.59
CA LEU A 280 -13.97 32.44 28.20
C LEU A 280 -13.65 32.04 26.76
N ILE A 281 -13.86 30.75 26.43
CA ILE A 281 -13.76 30.25 25.06
C ILE A 281 -15.13 30.41 24.39
N ALA A 282 -15.19 31.25 23.36
CA ALA A 282 -16.38 31.49 22.58
C ALA A 282 -16.54 30.38 21.53
N ASN A 283 -17.78 29.91 21.37
CA ASN A 283 -18.17 28.75 20.55
C ASN A 283 -17.51 27.42 20.99
N SER A 284 -18.25 26.64 21.78
CA SER A 284 -17.76 25.44 22.47
C SER A 284 -17.92 24.12 21.70
N ASP A 285 -18.04 24.14 20.37
CA ASP A 285 -18.25 22.93 19.55
C ASP A 285 -17.01 22.01 19.57
N GLY A 286 -16.94 21.13 20.57
CA GLY A 286 -15.83 20.19 20.83
C GLY A 286 -14.55 20.84 21.40
N VAL A 287 -14.31 22.12 21.13
CA VAL A 287 -13.09 22.83 21.55
C VAL A 287 -12.92 22.86 23.07
N SER A 288 -14.00 23.05 23.82
CA SER A 288 -13.98 23.15 25.30
C SER A 288 -13.73 21.81 26.01
N ASP A 289 -13.89 20.68 25.32
CA ASP A 289 -13.47 19.36 25.85
C ASP A 289 -11.94 19.16 25.74
N ILE A 290 -11.27 19.96 24.90
CA ILE A 290 -9.83 19.87 24.62
C ILE A 290 -9.06 20.98 25.37
N PHE A 291 -9.53 22.22 25.32
CA PHE A 291 -8.83 23.39 25.88
C PHE A 291 -9.63 24.11 26.97
N HIS A 292 -8.91 24.58 28.00
CA HIS A 292 -9.46 25.35 29.11
C HIS A 292 -8.64 26.63 29.32
N ILE A 293 -9.33 27.76 29.53
CA ILE A 293 -8.73 29.05 29.88
C ILE A 293 -9.02 29.37 31.36
N ASP A 294 -8.03 29.85 32.10
CA ASP A 294 -8.20 30.28 33.49
C ASP A 294 -8.51 31.78 33.64
N GLU A 295 -8.82 32.20 34.87
CA GLU A 295 -9.11 33.61 35.22
C GLU A 295 -7.94 34.57 34.91
N ASN A 296 -6.71 34.05 34.76
CA ASN A 296 -5.51 34.82 34.40
C ASN A 296 -5.24 34.86 32.89
N GLY A 297 -6.12 34.27 32.07
CA GLY A 297 -5.95 34.14 30.62
C GLY A 297 -5.00 33.03 30.18
N LEU A 298 -4.60 32.12 31.06
CA LEU A 298 -3.74 30.98 30.72
C LEU A 298 -4.55 29.87 30.03
N VAL A 299 -4.22 29.59 28.76
CA VAL A 299 -4.81 28.48 28.00
C VAL A 299 -4.02 27.20 28.25
N THR A 300 -4.74 26.14 28.60
CA THR A 300 -4.22 24.82 28.99
C THR A 300 -4.92 23.69 28.24
N LEU A 301 -4.18 22.62 27.96
CA LEU A 301 -4.72 21.36 27.43
C LEU A 301 -5.39 20.58 28.57
N VAL A 302 -6.65 20.18 28.38
CA VAL A 302 -7.40 19.30 29.30
C VAL A 302 -7.72 17.96 28.66
N GLY A 303 -8.14 17.95 27.40
CA GLY A 303 -8.46 16.75 26.64
C GLY A 303 -7.22 16.07 26.04
N LYS A 304 -7.42 15.45 24.87
CA LYS A 304 -6.35 14.87 24.04
C LYS A 304 -6.25 15.64 22.71
N ILE A 305 -5.05 15.66 22.16
CA ILE A 305 -4.73 16.17 20.81
C ILE A 305 -4.07 15.02 20.04
N ASP A 306 -4.42 14.95 18.75
CA ASP A 306 -4.19 13.87 17.80
C ASP A 306 -4.09 14.54 16.42
N PHE A 307 -2.90 14.50 15.81
CA PHE A 307 -2.55 15.27 14.61
C PHE A 307 -3.32 14.77 13.39
N GLU A 308 -3.56 13.47 13.32
CA GLU A 308 -4.26 12.76 12.23
C GLU A 308 -5.74 13.17 12.18
N THR A 309 -6.33 13.36 13.36
CA THR A 309 -7.68 13.93 13.49
C THR A 309 -7.71 15.43 13.23
N SER A 310 -6.75 16.22 13.74
CA SER A 310 -6.80 17.70 13.67
C SER A 310 -5.43 18.39 13.77
N LYS A 311 -4.80 18.62 12.62
CA LYS A 311 -3.49 19.29 12.48
C LYS A 311 -3.45 20.76 12.96
N HIS A 312 -4.61 21.42 13.13
CA HIS A 312 -4.70 22.77 13.69
C HIS A 312 -6.06 23.03 14.35
N TYR A 313 -6.08 23.86 15.40
CA TYR A 313 -7.31 24.35 16.04
C TYR A 313 -7.39 25.89 15.93
N GLN A 314 -8.57 26.41 15.57
CA GLN A 314 -8.91 27.82 15.73
C GLN A 314 -9.85 27.95 16.93
N ILE A 315 -9.36 28.58 18.00
CA ILE A 315 -10.10 28.84 19.23
C ILE A 315 -10.47 30.32 19.23
N ASP A 316 -11.76 30.62 19.22
CA ASP A 316 -12.21 32.00 19.40
C ASP A 316 -12.33 32.25 20.92
N ILE A 317 -11.64 33.26 21.42
CA ILE A 317 -11.60 33.60 22.85
C ILE A 317 -12.31 34.94 23.03
N GLU A 318 -13.08 35.07 24.10
CA GLU A 318 -13.81 36.27 24.47
C GLU A 318 -13.34 36.75 25.86
N ALA A 319 -13.18 38.06 26.00
CA ALA A 319 -12.90 38.73 27.27
C ALA A 319 -14.12 39.58 27.62
N VAL A 320 -14.68 39.38 28.82
CA VAL A 320 -15.92 40.02 29.28
C VAL A 320 -15.68 40.69 30.63
N ASP A 321 -16.09 41.94 30.76
CA ASP A 321 -16.12 42.64 32.05
C ASP A 321 -17.31 42.18 32.93
N ASN A 322 -17.44 42.72 34.15
CA ASN A 322 -18.62 42.46 35.00
C ASN A 322 -19.86 43.28 34.60
N GLY A 323 -19.76 44.24 33.67
CA GLY A 323 -20.90 45.02 33.15
C GLY A 323 -21.65 44.34 32.00
N GLY A 324 -21.00 43.40 31.31
CA GLY A 324 -21.50 42.68 30.14
C GLY A 324 -21.04 43.24 28.79
N LEU A 325 -19.95 44.01 28.70
CA LEU A 325 -19.29 44.31 27.43
C LEU A 325 -18.13 43.34 27.17
N SER A 326 -17.84 43.07 25.89
CA SER A 326 -16.81 42.11 25.51
C SER A 326 -16.10 42.42 24.19
N ASP A 327 -14.89 41.87 24.07
CA ASP A 327 -14.06 41.80 22.86
C ASP A 327 -13.67 40.35 22.58
N SER A 328 -13.26 40.04 21.35
CA SER A 328 -12.88 38.69 20.95
C SER A 328 -11.61 38.64 20.11
N SER A 329 -10.74 37.69 20.43
CA SER A 329 -9.46 37.43 19.77
C SER A 329 -9.33 35.96 19.40
N LYS A 330 -8.63 35.67 18.29
CA LYS A 330 -8.44 34.31 17.80
C LYS A 330 -7.11 33.71 18.29
N LEU A 331 -7.14 32.53 18.87
CA LEU A 331 -5.96 31.70 19.12
C LEU A 331 -5.90 30.59 18.06
N MET A 332 -4.87 30.62 17.22
CA MET A 332 -4.50 29.47 16.40
C MET A 332 -3.53 28.59 17.17
N VAL A 333 -3.86 27.31 17.30
CA VAL A 333 -2.98 26.27 17.84
C VAL A 333 -2.56 25.37 16.69
N ASP A 334 -1.28 25.45 16.31
CA ASP A 334 -0.67 24.58 15.32
C ASP A 334 -0.16 23.32 16.04
N VAL A 335 -0.53 22.11 15.57
CA VAL A 335 -0.12 20.84 16.22
C VAL A 335 1.15 20.30 15.56
N ILE A 336 2.10 19.79 16.37
CA ILE A 336 3.30 19.09 15.89
C ILE A 336 3.08 17.58 15.95
N ASP A 337 3.26 16.96 14.78
CA ASP A 337 3.40 15.53 14.49
C ASP A 337 4.46 14.84 15.37
N ILE A 338 4.12 13.69 15.96
CA ILE A 338 5.06 12.75 16.57
C ILE A 338 4.82 11.36 15.97
N ASN A 339 5.88 10.73 15.47
CA ASN A 339 5.88 9.36 14.94
C ASN A 339 5.33 8.32 15.95
N ASP A 340 4.02 8.08 15.93
CA ASP A 340 3.30 7.26 16.90
C ASP A 340 2.43 6.16 16.23
N ASN A 341 2.11 6.33 14.94
CA ASN A 341 1.54 5.26 14.13
C ASN A 341 2.63 4.32 13.59
N THR A 342 2.20 3.23 12.95
CA THR A 342 3.12 2.23 12.38
C THR A 342 2.71 1.87 10.96
N PRO A 343 3.65 1.64 10.03
CA PRO A 343 3.35 1.37 8.62
C PRO A 343 2.27 0.30 8.42
N SER A 344 1.10 0.69 7.93
CA SER A 344 -0.02 -0.24 7.74
C SER A 344 0.09 -0.94 6.38
N ILE A 345 0.37 -2.24 6.39
CA ILE A 345 0.59 -3.05 5.17
C ILE A 345 -0.70 -3.81 4.81
N THR A 346 -1.28 -3.48 3.65
CA THR A 346 -2.48 -4.13 3.11
C THR A 346 -2.15 -4.91 1.83
N VAL A 347 -2.32 -6.23 1.86
CA VAL A 347 -2.16 -7.08 0.66
C VAL A 347 -3.38 -6.92 -0.24
N MET A 348 -3.20 -6.36 -1.43
CA MET A 348 -4.28 -6.12 -2.41
C MET A 348 -4.55 -7.34 -3.27
N SER A 349 -3.49 -8.07 -3.65
CA SER A 349 -3.56 -9.27 -4.48
C SER A 349 -2.30 -10.11 -4.27
N GLN A 350 -2.42 -11.43 -4.34
CA GLN A 350 -1.34 -12.39 -4.21
C GLN A 350 -1.61 -13.63 -5.08
N SER A 351 -0.62 -14.05 -5.85
CA SER A 351 -0.60 -15.34 -6.54
C SER A 351 -0.32 -16.47 -5.55
N ASN A 352 -1.20 -17.48 -5.50
CA ASN A 352 -0.99 -18.67 -4.65
C ASN A 352 0.17 -19.54 -5.15
N ALA A 353 0.37 -19.59 -6.46
CA ALA A 353 1.49 -20.25 -7.10
C ALA A 353 1.90 -19.56 -8.41
N ILE A 354 3.15 -19.73 -8.83
CA ILE A 354 3.69 -19.30 -10.13
C ILE A 354 4.54 -20.42 -10.76
N PRO A 355 4.58 -20.55 -12.10
CA PRO A 355 5.51 -21.46 -12.79
C PRO A 355 6.97 -21.14 -12.49
N GLU A 356 7.85 -22.14 -12.50
CA GLU A 356 9.30 -21.90 -12.39
C GLU A 356 9.91 -21.27 -13.66
N ASP A 357 9.34 -21.53 -14.84
CA ASP A 357 9.71 -20.86 -16.09
C ASP A 357 9.22 -19.39 -16.16
N SER A 358 8.66 -18.85 -15.06
CA SER A 358 8.26 -17.44 -14.95
C SER A 358 9.46 -16.51 -15.19
N PRO A 359 9.39 -15.60 -16.18
CA PRO A 359 10.49 -14.69 -16.47
C PRO A 359 10.74 -13.71 -15.31
N GLN A 360 11.96 -13.16 -15.26
CA GLN A 360 12.33 -12.11 -14.31
C GLN A 360 11.39 -10.88 -14.42
N SER A 361 11.12 -10.25 -13.28
CA SER A 361 10.09 -9.21 -13.07
C SER A 361 8.63 -9.64 -13.30
N THR A 362 8.32 -10.94 -13.18
CA THR A 362 6.93 -11.42 -13.06
C THR A 362 6.34 -10.97 -11.72
N VAL A 363 5.14 -10.37 -11.74
CA VAL A 363 4.48 -9.86 -10.52
C VAL A 363 3.79 -10.98 -9.76
N ILE A 364 4.14 -11.10 -8.48
CA ILE A 364 3.70 -12.15 -7.55
C ILE A 364 2.56 -11.64 -6.67
N ALA A 365 2.73 -10.44 -6.12
CA ALA A 365 1.79 -9.80 -5.23
C ALA A 365 1.85 -8.28 -5.37
N MET A 366 0.75 -7.63 -5.02
CA MET A 366 0.62 -6.18 -4.95
C MET A 366 0.18 -5.80 -3.54
N ILE A 367 0.89 -4.86 -2.92
CA ILE A 367 0.61 -4.37 -1.58
C ILE A 367 0.44 -2.84 -1.60
N SER A 368 -0.48 -2.36 -0.79
CA SER A 368 -0.60 -0.95 -0.42
C SER A 368 0.03 -0.79 0.96
N VAL A 369 0.82 0.26 1.16
CA VAL A 369 1.40 0.62 2.45
C VAL A 369 1.04 2.06 2.73
N ASN A 370 0.42 2.31 3.88
CA ASN A 370 -0.01 3.64 4.29
C ASN A 370 0.45 3.91 5.72
N ASP A 371 1.11 5.03 5.94
CA ASP A 371 1.26 5.61 7.27
C ASP A 371 0.32 6.82 7.42
N PRO A 372 -0.35 7.01 8.57
CA PRO A 372 -1.12 8.21 8.86
C PRO A 372 -0.27 9.48 9.05
N ASP A 373 0.94 9.31 9.58
CA ASP A 373 1.86 10.38 9.99
C ASP A 373 2.35 11.19 8.77
N SER A 374 2.98 12.35 9.00
CA SER A 374 3.39 13.29 7.94
C SER A 374 4.91 13.48 7.82
N ASP A 375 5.32 14.17 6.76
CA ASP A 375 6.74 14.43 6.41
C ASP A 375 7.64 13.19 6.52
N SER A 376 8.67 13.19 7.39
CA SER A 376 9.57 12.04 7.58
C SER A 376 8.92 10.85 8.29
N ASN A 377 7.92 11.13 9.14
CA ASN A 377 7.27 10.12 9.95
C ASN A 377 6.34 9.28 9.06
N GLY A 378 5.64 9.95 8.13
CA GLY A 378 4.86 9.31 7.08
C GLY A 378 5.64 8.64 5.94
N GLN A 379 6.96 8.82 5.86
CA GLN A 379 7.76 8.35 4.72
C GLN A 379 8.26 6.90 4.93
N VAL A 380 7.64 5.95 4.24
CA VAL A 380 7.91 4.51 4.43
C VAL A 380 8.88 3.90 3.41
N HIS A 381 9.89 3.19 3.91
CA HIS A 381 10.80 2.35 3.14
C HIS A 381 10.50 0.86 3.38
N CYS A 382 10.14 0.15 2.31
CA CYS A 382 9.83 -1.29 2.36
C CYS A 382 10.96 -2.16 1.77
N SER A 383 11.25 -3.27 2.43
CA SER A 383 12.19 -4.31 1.99
C SER A 383 11.55 -5.70 2.05
N VAL A 384 12.15 -6.65 1.33
CA VAL A 384 11.89 -8.08 1.49
C VAL A 384 13.06 -8.73 2.22
N ASN A 385 12.83 -9.89 2.84
CA ASN A 385 13.90 -10.63 3.51
C ASN A 385 15.06 -10.97 2.55
N GLU A 386 16.27 -11.05 3.07
CA GLU A 386 17.45 -11.39 2.27
C GLU A 386 17.43 -12.86 1.80
N ASN A 387 18.25 -13.17 0.79
CA ASN A 387 18.55 -14.51 0.27
C ASN A 387 17.39 -15.27 -0.41
N ILE A 388 16.39 -14.56 -0.95
CA ILE A 388 15.31 -15.11 -1.79
C ILE A 388 15.35 -14.51 -3.21
N PRO A 389 14.85 -15.20 -4.25
CA PRO A 389 14.91 -14.75 -5.65
C PRO A 389 13.85 -13.68 -6.01
N PHE A 390 13.44 -12.86 -5.04
CA PHE A 390 12.35 -11.88 -5.19
C PHE A 390 12.80 -10.49 -4.73
N THR A 391 12.24 -9.46 -5.34
CA THR A 391 12.51 -8.06 -5.02
C THR A 391 11.22 -7.25 -4.98
N ILE A 392 11.27 -6.09 -4.32
CA ILE A 392 10.14 -5.17 -4.17
C ILE A 392 10.37 -3.90 -5.00
N LYS A 393 9.41 -3.54 -5.84
CA LYS A 393 9.45 -2.37 -6.73
C LYS A 393 8.27 -1.47 -6.44
N SER A 394 8.53 -0.24 -6.00
CA SER A 394 7.49 0.79 -5.88
C SER A 394 6.96 1.14 -7.27
N THR A 395 5.63 1.21 -7.39
CA THR A 395 4.92 1.57 -8.63
C THR A 395 4.45 3.03 -8.58
N SER A 396 4.08 3.49 -7.38
CA SER A 396 3.71 4.86 -7.04
C SER A 396 3.77 5.02 -5.51
N ASN A 397 3.67 6.25 -4.99
CA ASN A 397 3.60 6.51 -3.54
C ASN A 397 2.55 5.59 -2.88
N GLY A 398 2.95 4.87 -1.84
CA GLY A 398 2.09 3.93 -1.10
C GLY A 398 1.76 2.60 -1.80
N PHE A 399 2.24 2.33 -3.03
CA PHE A 399 1.94 1.09 -3.76
C PHE A 399 3.20 0.38 -4.25
N TYR A 400 3.32 -0.90 -3.89
CA TYR A 400 4.48 -1.74 -4.20
C TYR A 400 4.07 -3.04 -4.88
N SER A 401 4.90 -3.48 -5.82
CA SER A 401 4.81 -4.77 -6.48
C SER A 401 5.97 -5.66 -6.04
N ILE A 402 5.68 -6.91 -5.70
CA ILE A 402 6.68 -7.93 -5.35
C ILE A 402 6.85 -8.78 -6.59
N VAL A 403 8.10 -8.91 -7.07
CA VAL A 403 8.40 -9.50 -8.38
C VAL A 403 9.56 -10.49 -8.31
N THR A 404 9.65 -11.40 -9.27
CA THR A 404 10.84 -12.23 -9.50
C THR A 404 12.05 -11.36 -9.82
N ASP A 405 13.18 -11.62 -9.18
CA ASP A 405 14.46 -10.95 -9.40
C ASP A 405 15.46 -11.89 -10.12
N ASN A 406 15.41 -13.18 -9.78
CA ASN A 406 16.22 -14.23 -10.37
C ASN A 406 15.31 -15.37 -10.88
N ASP A 407 15.89 -16.28 -11.65
CA ASP A 407 15.21 -17.46 -12.19
C ASP A 407 14.80 -18.43 -11.06
N LEU A 408 13.73 -19.20 -11.26
CA LEU A 408 13.14 -20.10 -10.27
C LEU A 408 13.38 -21.58 -10.63
N ASP A 409 13.32 -22.44 -9.63
CA ASP A 409 13.75 -23.85 -9.68
C ASP A 409 13.04 -24.60 -8.54
N ARG A 410 12.01 -25.41 -8.86
CA ARG A 410 11.16 -26.10 -7.89
C ARG A 410 11.84 -27.35 -7.32
N GLU A 411 12.72 -27.99 -8.07
CA GLU A 411 13.59 -29.10 -7.65
C GLU A 411 14.47 -28.69 -6.47
N ARG A 412 14.89 -27.43 -6.48
CA ARG A 412 15.67 -26.79 -5.43
C ARG A 412 14.81 -26.25 -4.30
N GLU A 413 13.79 -25.43 -4.57
CA GLU A 413 12.90 -24.86 -3.53
C GLU A 413 11.45 -24.69 -4.03
N SER A 414 10.55 -25.57 -3.56
CA SER A 414 9.15 -25.63 -4.02
C SER A 414 8.17 -24.64 -3.35
N GLU A 415 8.55 -24.02 -2.23
CA GLU A 415 7.70 -23.07 -1.50
C GLU A 415 8.53 -22.02 -0.76
N TYR A 416 8.17 -20.75 -0.95
CA TYR A 416 8.83 -19.60 -0.35
C TYR A 416 7.91 -18.85 0.61
N ASN A 417 8.45 -18.41 1.74
CA ASN A 417 7.79 -17.49 2.65
C ASN A 417 8.46 -16.12 2.54
N ILE A 418 7.87 -15.24 1.73
CA ILE A 418 8.37 -13.89 1.45
C ILE A 418 7.92 -12.98 2.58
N SER A 419 8.83 -12.59 3.47
CA SER A 419 8.55 -11.59 4.50
C SER A 419 8.86 -10.20 3.97
N VAL A 420 7.85 -9.34 3.94
CA VAL A 420 7.96 -7.91 3.61
C VAL A 420 7.98 -7.14 4.91
N THR A 421 8.98 -6.28 5.10
CA THR A 421 9.06 -5.37 6.25
C THR A 421 9.05 -3.93 5.73
N CYS A 422 8.18 -3.10 6.28
CA CYS A 422 8.17 -1.66 6.01
C CYS A 422 8.48 -0.92 7.31
N ALA A 423 9.38 0.06 7.23
CA ALA A 423 9.71 0.98 8.30
C ALA A 423 9.50 2.42 7.83
N ASP A 424 9.16 3.32 8.74
CA ASP A 424 9.16 4.77 8.51
C ASP A 424 10.60 5.34 8.45
N GLU A 425 10.73 6.65 8.24
CA GLU A 425 11.98 7.41 8.44
C GLU A 425 11.97 8.20 9.78
N GLY A 426 11.14 7.76 10.73
CA GLY A 426 10.94 8.35 12.04
C GLY A 426 12.10 8.15 13.02
N VAL A 427 12.05 8.87 14.15
CA VAL A 427 13.07 8.77 15.22
C VAL A 427 12.40 8.77 16.62
N PRO A 428 12.24 7.60 17.28
CA PRO A 428 12.63 6.26 16.84
C PRO A 428 11.77 5.76 15.67
N SER A 429 12.38 5.02 14.76
CA SER A 429 11.65 4.43 13.64
C SER A 429 10.78 3.25 14.07
N LEU A 430 9.54 3.22 13.59
CA LEU A 430 8.57 2.15 13.79
C LEU A 430 8.43 1.33 12.50
N SER A 431 8.06 0.07 12.65
CA SER A 431 8.04 -0.89 11.54
C SER A 431 7.05 -2.01 11.73
N ASN A 432 6.60 -2.56 10.60
CA ASN A 432 5.61 -3.61 10.52
C ASN A 432 6.03 -4.64 9.46
N SER A 433 5.55 -5.89 9.57
CA SER A 433 5.89 -6.93 8.60
C SER A 433 4.75 -7.90 8.31
N VAL A 434 4.67 -8.36 7.06
CA VAL A 434 3.71 -9.36 6.58
C VAL A 434 4.46 -10.47 5.85
N THR A 435 4.02 -11.71 6.02
CA THR A 435 4.63 -12.87 5.34
C THR A 435 3.66 -13.47 4.32
N LEU A 436 4.11 -13.59 3.08
CA LEU A 436 3.37 -14.14 1.95
C LEU A 436 3.92 -15.54 1.62
N SER A 437 3.12 -16.59 1.77
CA SER A 437 3.50 -17.93 1.31
C SER A 437 3.19 -18.09 -0.18
N LEU A 438 4.21 -18.43 -0.97
CA LEU A 438 4.15 -18.63 -2.42
C LEU A 438 4.64 -20.04 -2.76
N LYS A 439 3.89 -20.79 -3.57
CA LYS A 439 4.32 -22.09 -4.09
C LYS A 439 4.86 -21.96 -5.51
N ILE A 440 5.89 -22.72 -5.85
CA ILE A 440 6.36 -22.84 -7.23
C ILE A 440 5.62 -24.02 -7.88
N SER A 441 5.00 -23.79 -9.04
CA SER A 441 4.24 -24.80 -9.77
C SER A 441 5.09 -25.43 -10.87
N ASP A 442 5.14 -26.76 -10.81
CA ASP A 442 5.90 -27.68 -11.64
C ASP A 442 5.74 -27.46 -13.16
N VAL A 443 6.86 -27.31 -13.86
CA VAL A 443 7.00 -27.29 -15.32
C VAL A 443 7.80 -28.52 -15.75
N ASN A 444 7.46 -29.13 -16.89
CA ASN A 444 8.09 -30.38 -17.34
C ASN A 444 9.43 -30.10 -18.05
N ASP A 445 10.46 -29.67 -17.33
CA ASP A 445 11.77 -29.30 -17.90
C ASP A 445 12.85 -30.39 -17.74
N ASN A 446 12.71 -31.29 -16.75
CA ASN A 446 13.55 -32.48 -16.66
C ASN A 446 13.01 -33.62 -17.53
N ALA A 447 13.88 -34.58 -17.82
CA ALA A 447 13.54 -35.76 -18.62
C ALA A 447 13.94 -37.04 -17.87
N PRO A 448 13.17 -38.15 -17.98
CA PRO A 448 13.42 -39.34 -17.19
C PRO A 448 14.84 -39.88 -17.33
N VAL A 449 15.65 -39.85 -16.25
CA VAL A 449 17.05 -40.31 -16.25
C VAL A 449 17.15 -41.75 -15.75
N PHE A 450 17.74 -42.65 -16.56
CA PHE A 450 17.99 -44.03 -16.16
C PHE A 450 19.09 -44.16 -15.08
N ASP A 451 18.92 -45.07 -14.13
CA ASP A 451 19.91 -45.41 -13.08
C ASP A 451 21.26 -45.92 -13.68
N LYS A 452 21.31 -46.27 -14.99
CA LYS A 452 22.51 -46.67 -15.74
C LYS A 452 22.45 -46.22 -17.20
N SER A 453 23.61 -45.95 -17.81
CA SER A 453 23.76 -45.61 -19.24
C SER A 453 23.58 -46.81 -20.19
N SER A 454 23.76 -48.03 -19.69
CA SER A 454 23.41 -49.27 -20.38
C SER A 454 23.10 -50.38 -19.37
N TYR A 455 22.34 -51.38 -19.80
CA TYR A 455 22.08 -52.59 -19.02
C TYR A 455 22.51 -53.82 -19.84
N GLU A 456 23.18 -54.77 -19.18
CA GLU A 456 23.51 -56.08 -19.73
C GLU A 456 22.98 -57.15 -18.77
N ALA A 457 22.33 -58.17 -19.31
CA ALA A 457 21.75 -59.28 -18.55
C ALA A 457 21.95 -60.60 -19.29
N SER A 458 22.14 -61.68 -18.54
CA SER A 458 22.30 -63.03 -19.08
C SER A 458 21.05 -63.88 -18.85
N VAL A 459 20.57 -64.56 -19.89
CA VAL A 459 19.40 -65.46 -19.85
C VAL A 459 19.82 -66.87 -20.25
N GLN A 460 19.56 -67.85 -19.39
CA GLN A 460 19.66 -69.26 -19.75
C GLN A 460 18.69 -69.55 -20.90
N GLU A 461 19.16 -70.22 -21.96
CA GLU A 461 18.29 -70.63 -23.06
C GLU A 461 17.25 -71.69 -22.63
N ASN A 462 16.37 -72.07 -23.56
CA ASN A 462 15.23 -72.94 -23.27
C ASN A 462 14.30 -72.40 -22.15
N ASN A 463 14.34 -71.08 -21.91
CA ASN A 463 13.55 -70.41 -20.88
C ASN A 463 12.04 -70.50 -21.12
N THR A 464 11.26 -70.39 -20.04
CA THR A 464 9.81 -70.24 -20.15
C THR A 464 9.42 -68.89 -20.78
N PRO A 465 8.44 -68.86 -21.70
CA PRO A 465 7.76 -67.63 -22.09
C PRO A 465 7.14 -66.93 -20.87
N GLY A 466 7.24 -65.60 -20.83
CA GLY A 466 6.81 -64.76 -19.71
C GLY A 466 7.87 -64.54 -18.62
N LEU A 467 9.03 -65.21 -18.67
CA LEU A 467 10.11 -65.05 -17.70
C LEU A 467 10.54 -63.58 -17.57
N SER A 468 10.45 -63.02 -16.36
CA SER A 468 11.02 -61.71 -16.03
C SER A 468 12.55 -61.82 -15.95
N ILE A 469 13.26 -61.08 -16.80
CA ILE A 469 14.72 -61.14 -16.92
C ILE A 469 15.37 -60.21 -15.89
N PHE A 470 15.06 -58.92 -15.99
CA PHE A 470 15.50 -57.88 -15.06
C PHE A 470 14.62 -56.63 -15.19
N THR A 471 14.87 -55.63 -14.35
CA THR A 471 14.13 -54.36 -14.34
C THR A 471 15.04 -53.20 -14.73
N VAL A 472 14.66 -52.41 -15.74
CA VAL A 472 15.23 -51.07 -15.98
C VAL A 472 14.54 -50.06 -15.08
N ARG A 473 15.25 -49.02 -14.64
CA ARG A 473 14.67 -47.95 -13.83
C ARG A 473 15.19 -46.60 -14.30
N ALA A 474 14.26 -45.68 -14.51
CA ALA A 474 14.50 -44.26 -14.62
C ALA A 474 13.78 -43.49 -13.49
N ARG A 475 14.14 -42.23 -13.33
CA ARG A 475 13.58 -41.28 -12.37
C ARG A 475 13.43 -39.93 -13.04
N ASP A 476 12.39 -39.21 -12.70
CA ASP A 476 12.32 -37.77 -12.94
C ASP A 476 12.60 -36.97 -11.67
N ALA A 477 12.86 -35.68 -11.87
CA ALA A 477 13.02 -34.70 -10.82
C ALA A 477 11.70 -33.94 -10.54
N ASP A 478 10.93 -33.68 -11.60
CA ASP A 478 9.60 -33.07 -11.65
C ASP A 478 8.55 -33.69 -10.70
N PHE A 479 7.32 -33.17 -10.69
CA PHE A 479 6.25 -33.54 -9.78
C PHE A 479 5.07 -34.27 -10.45
N ASN A 480 4.37 -35.09 -9.66
CA ASN A 480 3.11 -35.78 -10.01
C ASN A 480 3.10 -36.47 -11.39
N GLN A 481 2.58 -35.77 -12.41
CA GLN A 481 2.31 -36.28 -13.76
C GLN A 481 3.51 -36.09 -14.68
N ASN A 482 4.24 -35.00 -14.52
CA ASN A 482 5.52 -34.76 -15.18
C ASN A 482 6.56 -35.78 -14.64
N ALA A 483 6.53 -36.05 -13.33
CA ALA A 483 7.30 -37.16 -12.74
C ALA A 483 6.92 -38.59 -13.19
N ARG A 484 5.83 -38.77 -13.96
CA ARG A 484 5.18 -40.08 -14.13
C ARG A 484 5.80 -40.92 -15.25
N VAL A 485 7.04 -41.34 -15.03
CA VAL A 485 7.81 -42.21 -15.94
C VAL A 485 7.01 -43.43 -16.41
N SER A 486 7.02 -43.64 -17.73
CA SER A 486 6.50 -44.81 -18.44
C SER A 486 7.60 -45.42 -19.31
N TYR A 487 7.67 -46.76 -19.35
CA TYR A 487 8.68 -47.51 -20.10
C TYR A 487 8.11 -48.06 -21.41
N ILE A 488 8.75 -47.72 -22.53
CA ILE A 488 8.31 -48.06 -23.88
C ILE A 488 9.46 -48.79 -24.60
N LEU A 489 9.17 -49.93 -25.22
CA LEU A 489 10.13 -50.63 -26.08
C LEU A 489 10.25 -49.88 -27.42
N GLU A 490 11.46 -49.49 -27.82
CA GLU A 490 11.68 -48.79 -29.10
C GLU A 490 11.56 -49.78 -30.27
N ASP A 491 10.72 -49.45 -31.28
CA ASP A 491 10.49 -50.28 -32.46
C ASP A 491 11.81 -50.54 -33.21
N SER A 492 12.29 -51.78 -33.09
CA SER A 492 13.59 -52.22 -33.55
C SER A 492 13.52 -53.68 -33.99
N SER A 493 14.46 -54.11 -34.83
CA SER A 493 14.54 -55.48 -35.32
C SER A 493 15.96 -56.03 -35.29
N VAL A 494 16.06 -57.32 -35.01
CA VAL A 494 17.30 -58.09 -34.90
C VAL A 494 17.17 -59.27 -35.86
N ASN A 495 18.13 -59.43 -36.77
CA ASN A 495 18.12 -60.48 -37.81
C ASN A 495 16.81 -60.52 -38.64
N GLY A 496 16.15 -59.36 -38.83
CA GLY A 496 14.87 -59.23 -39.53
C GLY A 496 13.62 -59.53 -38.69
N VAL A 497 13.79 -59.95 -37.43
CA VAL A 497 12.70 -60.24 -36.48
C VAL A 497 12.46 -59.02 -35.60
N PRO A 498 11.21 -58.56 -35.39
CA PRO A 498 10.93 -57.42 -34.51
C PRO A 498 11.20 -57.78 -33.03
N VAL A 499 11.87 -56.89 -32.29
CA VAL A 499 12.27 -57.10 -30.89
C VAL A 499 11.06 -57.32 -29.98
N SER A 500 9.90 -56.74 -30.30
CA SER A 500 8.62 -56.96 -29.61
C SER A 500 8.07 -58.40 -29.69
N SER A 501 8.68 -59.27 -30.52
CA SER A 501 8.43 -60.72 -30.52
C SER A 501 9.47 -61.54 -29.71
N LEU A 502 10.55 -60.89 -29.26
CA LEU A 502 11.59 -61.46 -28.40
C LEU A 502 11.31 -61.12 -26.93
N VAL A 503 11.01 -59.84 -26.66
CA VAL A 503 10.85 -59.27 -25.33
C VAL A 503 9.71 -58.25 -25.28
N SER A 504 9.15 -58.04 -24.10
CA SER A 504 8.24 -56.95 -23.78
C SER A 504 8.72 -56.22 -22.52
N VAL A 505 8.31 -54.96 -22.35
CA VAL A 505 8.60 -54.17 -21.15
C VAL A 505 7.29 -53.74 -20.49
N SER A 506 7.23 -53.84 -19.16
CA SER A 506 6.07 -53.41 -18.37
C SER A 506 6.07 -51.89 -18.21
N ALA A 507 5.04 -51.22 -18.73
CA ALA A 507 5.00 -49.76 -18.87
C ALA A 507 5.14 -48.99 -17.55
N ASP A 508 4.57 -49.48 -16.44
CA ASP A 508 4.62 -48.79 -15.14
C ASP A 508 5.78 -49.23 -14.23
N SER A 509 6.44 -50.36 -14.53
CA SER A 509 7.40 -50.99 -13.62
C SER A 509 8.80 -51.24 -14.20
N GLY A 510 8.99 -51.10 -15.51
CA GLY A 510 10.28 -51.28 -16.17
C GLY A 510 10.78 -52.73 -16.22
N VAL A 511 9.97 -53.71 -15.82
CA VAL A 511 10.34 -55.13 -15.88
C VAL A 511 10.34 -55.61 -17.33
N ILE A 512 11.44 -56.21 -17.77
CA ILE A 512 11.59 -56.81 -19.10
C ILE A 512 11.27 -58.30 -19.01
N HIS A 513 10.35 -58.77 -19.84
CA HIS A 513 9.94 -60.17 -19.94
C HIS A 513 10.38 -60.78 -21.27
N ALA A 514 10.80 -62.05 -21.25
CA ALA A 514 10.96 -62.85 -22.47
C ALA A 514 9.58 -63.23 -23.02
N VAL A 515 9.29 -62.88 -24.28
CA VAL A 515 8.00 -63.21 -24.94
C VAL A 515 7.99 -64.66 -25.44
N ARG A 516 9.18 -65.24 -25.67
CA ARG A 516 9.38 -66.61 -26.14
C ARG A 516 10.55 -67.28 -25.42
N SER A 517 10.73 -68.59 -25.65
CA SER A 517 11.97 -69.29 -25.34
C SER A 517 13.08 -68.82 -26.29
N PHE A 518 14.28 -68.64 -25.76
CA PHE A 518 15.49 -68.43 -26.53
C PHE A 518 16.20 -69.77 -26.80
N ASP A 519 16.99 -69.77 -27.86
CA ASP A 519 17.71 -70.88 -28.48
C ASP A 519 19.06 -70.26 -28.86
N TYR A 520 20.15 -70.77 -28.27
CA TYR A 520 21.47 -70.16 -28.37
C TYR A 520 22.09 -70.35 -29.77
N GLU A 521 21.72 -71.43 -30.46
CA GLU A 521 22.21 -71.79 -31.80
C GLU A 521 21.67 -70.83 -32.86
N GLN A 522 20.44 -70.35 -32.67
CA GLN A 522 19.82 -69.31 -33.50
C GLN A 522 20.24 -67.88 -33.10
N ILE A 523 20.31 -67.55 -31.81
CA ILE A 523 20.61 -66.19 -31.32
C ILE A 523 21.49 -66.26 -30.06
N LYS A 524 22.74 -65.83 -30.16
CA LYS A 524 23.70 -65.84 -29.03
C LYS A 524 23.63 -64.56 -28.17
N ASP A 525 23.39 -63.41 -28.80
CA ASP A 525 23.12 -62.14 -28.10
C ASP A 525 22.26 -61.21 -28.97
N PHE A 526 21.57 -60.27 -28.33
CA PHE A 526 20.86 -59.19 -29.02
C PHE A 526 20.81 -57.89 -28.20
N GLN A 527 20.79 -56.76 -28.90
CA GLN A 527 20.67 -55.42 -28.32
C GLN A 527 19.40 -54.73 -28.81
N PHE A 528 18.74 -54.03 -27.90
CA PHE A 528 17.59 -53.17 -28.19
C PHE A 528 17.63 -51.92 -27.30
N ARG A 529 16.61 -51.08 -27.41
CA ARG A 529 16.48 -49.86 -26.60
C ARG A 529 15.14 -49.81 -25.89
N VAL A 530 15.18 -49.33 -24.65
CA VAL A 530 14.00 -48.95 -23.89
C VAL A 530 14.00 -47.43 -23.76
N LYS A 531 12.90 -46.81 -24.15
CA LYS A 531 12.61 -45.40 -23.93
C LYS A 531 11.94 -45.26 -22.58
N ALA A 532 12.40 -44.32 -21.76
CA ALA A 532 11.63 -43.80 -20.63
C ALA A 532 11.01 -42.47 -21.07
N GLN A 533 9.71 -42.30 -20.86
CA GLN A 533 8.97 -41.08 -21.21
C GLN A 533 8.08 -40.69 -20.03
N ASP A 534 8.06 -39.41 -19.69
CA ASP A 534 7.16 -38.87 -18.67
C ASP A 534 5.66 -38.91 -19.07
N GLY A 535 4.82 -38.36 -18.21
CA GLY A 535 3.42 -38.07 -18.47
C GLY A 535 3.15 -36.63 -18.93
N GLY A 536 4.19 -35.88 -19.32
CA GLY A 536 4.19 -34.44 -19.55
C GLY A 536 3.44 -33.96 -20.79
N SER A 537 3.48 -32.64 -21.03
CA SER A 537 2.88 -32.00 -22.21
C SER A 537 3.57 -30.67 -22.53
N PRO A 538 4.57 -30.64 -23.45
CA PRO A 538 5.06 -31.77 -24.24
C PRO A 538 5.80 -32.82 -23.38
N PRO A 539 5.71 -34.11 -23.71
CA PRO A 539 6.41 -35.14 -22.95
C PRO A 539 7.89 -35.24 -23.35
N LEU A 540 8.77 -35.20 -22.36
CA LEU A 540 10.21 -35.44 -22.50
C LEU A 540 10.54 -36.93 -22.31
N SER A 541 11.75 -37.31 -22.71
CA SER A 541 12.17 -38.72 -22.71
C SER A 541 13.66 -38.93 -22.90
N SER A 542 14.15 -40.05 -22.39
CA SER A 542 15.48 -40.59 -22.67
C SER A 542 15.38 -42.03 -23.20
N ASN A 543 16.50 -42.57 -23.68
CA ASN A 543 16.61 -43.98 -24.04
C ASN A 543 17.85 -44.63 -23.43
N VAL A 544 17.74 -45.93 -23.14
CA VAL A 544 18.85 -46.75 -22.65
C VAL A 544 19.03 -47.96 -23.56
N SER A 545 20.29 -48.34 -23.81
CA SER A 545 20.60 -49.59 -24.51
C SER A 545 20.57 -50.76 -23.55
N VAL A 546 19.80 -51.79 -23.91
CA VAL A 546 19.75 -53.08 -23.22
C VAL A 546 20.39 -54.15 -24.10
N LYS A 547 21.33 -54.90 -23.55
CA LYS A 547 21.90 -56.10 -24.16
C LYS A 547 21.46 -57.34 -23.39
N ILE A 548 20.94 -58.34 -24.12
CA ILE A 548 20.69 -59.68 -23.59
C ILE A 548 21.73 -60.63 -24.18
N MET A 549 22.47 -61.28 -23.29
CA MET A 549 23.36 -62.41 -23.61
C MET A 549 22.59 -63.70 -23.33
N ILE A 550 22.55 -64.62 -24.29
CA ILE A 550 21.93 -65.94 -24.08
C ILE A 550 23.02 -66.93 -23.63
N GLN A 551 22.69 -67.77 -22.66
CA GLN A 551 23.58 -68.77 -22.06
C GLN A 551 23.14 -70.17 -22.50
N ASP A 552 23.85 -70.66 -23.52
CA ASP A 552 24.16 -72.05 -23.87
C ASP A 552 23.87 -73.08 -22.75
N GLN A 553 23.14 -74.14 -23.08
CA GLN A 553 22.95 -75.34 -22.26
C GLN A 553 23.33 -76.57 -23.08
N ASN A 554 23.63 -77.69 -22.41
CA ASN A 554 23.92 -78.95 -23.10
C ASN A 554 22.59 -79.54 -23.64
N ASP A 555 22.14 -78.99 -24.76
CA ASP A 555 20.80 -79.06 -25.35
C ASP A 555 20.75 -79.97 -26.58
N ASN A 556 21.81 -79.94 -27.40
CA ASN A 556 21.99 -80.86 -28.51
C ASN A 556 22.74 -82.11 -28.05
N ALA A 557 23.26 -82.92 -28.98
CA ALA A 557 24.03 -84.12 -28.65
C ALA A 557 24.95 -84.44 -29.85
N PRO A 558 26.15 -84.99 -29.62
CA PRO A 558 27.21 -84.95 -30.63
C PRO A 558 26.88 -85.79 -31.86
N GLN A 559 26.70 -85.13 -33.01
CA GLN A 559 26.36 -85.79 -34.26
C GLN A 559 27.61 -86.37 -34.93
N VAL A 560 27.68 -87.71 -35.02
CA VAL A 560 28.72 -88.40 -35.79
C VAL A 560 28.45 -88.23 -37.29
N LEU A 561 29.35 -87.52 -37.99
CA LEU A 561 29.30 -87.31 -39.44
C LEU A 561 29.99 -88.44 -40.22
N TYR A 562 31.02 -89.05 -39.64
CA TYR A 562 31.78 -90.13 -40.27
C TYR A 562 32.29 -91.15 -39.22
N PRO A 563 32.21 -92.47 -39.49
CA PRO A 563 31.60 -93.11 -40.67
C PRO A 563 30.08 -93.02 -40.72
N VAL A 564 29.51 -93.02 -41.93
CA VAL A 564 28.09 -92.73 -42.20
C VAL A 564 27.17 -93.89 -41.80
N GLN A 565 26.39 -93.72 -40.73
CA GLN A 565 25.47 -94.75 -40.21
C GLN A 565 24.13 -94.82 -40.96
N SER A 566 24.15 -95.16 -42.26
CA SER A 566 22.93 -95.59 -42.96
C SER A 566 22.62 -97.06 -42.66
N GLY A 567 21.37 -97.37 -42.31
CA GLY A 567 20.93 -98.66 -41.75
C GLY A 567 21.08 -99.92 -42.63
N ALA A 568 21.64 -99.80 -43.83
CA ALA A 568 21.98 -100.90 -44.73
C ALA A 568 23.46 -100.89 -45.20
N SER A 569 24.28 -99.93 -44.75
CA SER A 569 25.65 -99.75 -45.22
C SER A 569 26.66 -100.26 -44.18
N VAL A 570 27.13 -101.49 -44.36
CA VAL A 570 28.16 -102.10 -43.50
C VAL A 570 29.54 -101.94 -44.16
N VAL A 571 29.96 -100.69 -44.37
CA VAL A 571 31.35 -100.41 -44.78
C VAL A 571 32.26 -100.84 -43.63
N ALA A 572 33.02 -101.90 -43.87
CA ALA A 572 34.05 -102.36 -42.94
C ALA A 572 35.39 -101.74 -43.35
N GLU A 573 36.02 -101.01 -42.43
CA GLU A 573 37.34 -100.44 -42.64
C GLU A 573 38.36 -101.59 -42.68
N ILE A 574 39.19 -101.66 -43.72
CA ILE A 574 40.11 -102.79 -43.92
C ILE A 574 41.46 -102.50 -43.26
N VAL A 575 41.91 -103.43 -42.42
CA VAL A 575 43.24 -103.42 -41.78
C VAL A 575 44.03 -104.63 -42.31
N PRO A 576 45.18 -104.44 -42.97
CA PRO A 576 46.01 -105.55 -43.40
C PRO A 576 46.65 -106.25 -42.20
N ARG A 577 46.95 -107.55 -42.31
CA ARG A 577 47.64 -108.32 -41.26
C ARG A 577 49.08 -107.81 -41.05
N SER A 578 49.64 -107.16 -42.07
CA SER A 578 50.93 -106.45 -42.01
C SER A 578 50.89 -105.08 -41.31
N ALA A 579 49.76 -104.68 -40.70
CA ALA A 579 49.66 -103.42 -39.96
C ALA A 579 50.56 -103.41 -38.71
N ASP A 580 51.54 -102.51 -38.70
CA ASP A 580 52.39 -102.19 -37.56
C ASP A 580 51.61 -101.59 -36.37
N VAL A 581 52.29 -101.46 -35.23
CA VAL A 581 51.76 -100.75 -34.05
C VAL A 581 51.57 -99.26 -34.36
N GLY A 582 50.39 -98.72 -34.05
CA GLY A 582 50.02 -97.33 -34.31
C GLY A 582 49.42 -97.07 -35.70
N TYR A 583 49.17 -98.10 -36.50
CA TYR A 583 48.50 -98.00 -37.80
C TYR A 583 47.10 -97.36 -37.66
N LEU A 584 46.83 -96.32 -38.45
CA LEU A 584 45.55 -95.61 -38.47
C LEU A 584 44.51 -96.43 -39.24
N VAL A 585 43.50 -96.93 -38.52
CA VAL A 585 42.40 -97.73 -39.07
C VAL A 585 41.37 -96.82 -39.75
N THR A 586 40.89 -95.84 -39.00
CA THR A 586 39.93 -94.82 -39.44
C THR A 586 39.89 -93.69 -38.40
N LYS A 587 39.07 -92.66 -38.62
CA LYS A 587 38.87 -91.54 -37.71
C LYS A 587 37.39 -91.26 -37.54
N VAL A 588 36.88 -91.38 -36.31
CA VAL A 588 35.52 -90.92 -35.99
C VAL A 588 35.52 -89.40 -36.04
N VAL A 589 34.63 -88.82 -36.84
CA VAL A 589 34.41 -87.37 -36.91
C VAL A 589 33.00 -87.09 -36.46
N ALA A 590 32.88 -86.30 -35.40
CA ALA A 590 31.62 -85.77 -34.91
C ALA A 590 31.70 -84.25 -34.76
N VAL A 591 30.53 -83.62 -34.67
CA VAL A 591 30.34 -82.21 -34.37
C VAL A 591 29.26 -82.08 -33.30
N ASP A 592 29.35 -81.05 -32.47
CA ASP A 592 28.18 -80.57 -31.72
C ASP A 592 27.73 -79.20 -32.23
N VAL A 593 26.51 -78.81 -31.88
CA VAL A 593 25.90 -77.54 -32.31
C VAL A 593 26.00 -76.47 -31.21
N ASP A 594 26.04 -76.90 -29.94
CA ASP A 594 26.25 -76.11 -28.73
C ASP A 594 27.63 -75.40 -28.76
N SER A 595 28.12 -74.79 -27.68
CA SER A 595 29.43 -74.11 -27.69
C SER A 595 30.29 -74.31 -26.43
N GLY A 596 31.53 -73.83 -26.52
CA GLY A 596 32.51 -73.87 -25.43
C GLY A 596 32.77 -75.28 -24.92
N GLN A 597 32.24 -75.57 -23.74
CA GLN A 597 32.40 -76.84 -23.03
C GLN A 597 31.35 -77.89 -23.45
N ASN A 598 30.15 -77.45 -23.83
CA ASN A 598 29.05 -78.30 -24.29
C ASN A 598 29.38 -78.90 -25.67
N ALA A 599 30.08 -78.15 -26.53
CA ALA A 599 30.66 -78.69 -27.76
C ALA A 599 32.06 -79.35 -27.61
N TRP A 600 32.59 -79.54 -26.40
CA TRP A 600 33.91 -80.16 -26.23
C TRP A 600 33.84 -81.69 -26.34
N LEU A 601 34.07 -82.21 -27.54
CA LEU A 601 33.98 -83.63 -27.84
C LEU A 601 35.14 -84.46 -27.26
N SER A 602 34.80 -85.56 -26.60
CA SER A 602 35.73 -86.59 -26.14
C SER A 602 35.37 -87.97 -26.71
N TYR A 603 36.36 -88.73 -27.16
CA TYR A 603 36.18 -89.99 -27.90
C TYR A 603 36.63 -91.19 -27.05
N LYS A 604 35.75 -92.17 -26.83
CA LYS A 604 35.98 -93.30 -25.90
C LYS A 604 35.58 -94.64 -26.52
N LEU A 605 36.43 -95.65 -26.39
CA LEU A 605 36.14 -97.01 -26.87
C LEU A 605 35.31 -97.78 -25.84
N GLN A 606 33.97 -97.72 -25.96
CA GLN A 606 33.07 -98.35 -24.99
C GLN A 606 33.11 -99.89 -25.11
N LYS A 607 33.02 -100.43 -26.33
CA LYS A 607 33.04 -101.89 -26.59
C LYS A 607 33.92 -102.20 -27.81
N ALA A 608 34.60 -103.32 -27.77
CA ALA A 608 35.41 -103.85 -28.87
C ALA A 608 35.40 -105.38 -28.82
N THR A 609 35.53 -106.07 -29.96
CA THR A 609 35.69 -107.53 -30.00
C THR A 609 36.98 -107.97 -29.29
N ASP A 610 38.10 -107.26 -29.52
CA ASP A 610 39.26 -107.23 -28.62
C ASP A 610 39.58 -105.80 -28.19
N ARG A 611 39.66 -105.56 -26.87
CA ARG A 611 40.07 -104.28 -26.27
C ARG A 611 41.59 -104.08 -26.23
N ALA A 612 42.39 -105.12 -26.46
CA ALA A 612 43.85 -105.05 -26.50
C ALA A 612 44.41 -104.83 -27.92
N LEU A 613 43.56 -104.82 -28.95
CA LEU A 613 43.96 -104.66 -30.35
C LEU A 613 43.85 -103.20 -30.85
N PHE A 614 42.85 -102.44 -30.38
CA PHE A 614 42.58 -101.08 -30.85
C PHE A 614 42.46 -100.05 -29.72
N GLU A 615 42.97 -98.85 -29.95
CA GLU A 615 42.76 -97.66 -29.14
C GLU A 615 42.00 -96.58 -29.93
N VAL A 616 41.43 -95.62 -29.20
CA VAL A 616 40.78 -94.42 -29.78
C VAL A 616 41.40 -93.20 -29.12
N GLY A 617 41.92 -92.27 -29.92
CA GLY A 617 42.53 -91.04 -29.43
C GLY A 617 41.49 -90.09 -28.84
N LEU A 618 41.62 -89.80 -27.54
CA LEU A 618 40.59 -89.13 -26.71
C LEU A 618 40.07 -87.79 -27.25
N GLN A 619 40.90 -87.03 -27.97
CA GLN A 619 40.61 -85.67 -28.43
C GLN A 619 40.49 -85.54 -29.96
N ASN A 620 40.85 -86.59 -30.72
CA ASN A 620 40.87 -86.58 -32.19
C ASN A 620 40.03 -87.70 -32.83
N GLY A 621 39.55 -88.69 -32.08
CA GLY A 621 38.70 -89.76 -32.62
C GLY A 621 39.41 -90.75 -33.54
N GLU A 622 40.75 -90.68 -33.65
CA GLU A 622 41.54 -91.60 -34.48
C GLU A 622 41.61 -92.99 -33.85
N ILE A 623 41.23 -94.01 -34.62
CA ILE A 623 41.28 -95.41 -34.21
C ILE A 623 42.61 -96.01 -34.69
N ARG A 624 43.41 -96.56 -33.77
CA ARG A 624 44.76 -97.08 -34.07
C ARG A 624 44.99 -98.47 -33.49
N THR A 625 45.92 -99.23 -34.09
CA THR A 625 46.36 -100.54 -33.57
C THR A 625 47.29 -100.38 -32.36
N VAL A 626 46.96 -101.04 -31.24
CA VAL A 626 47.78 -101.03 -30.00
C VAL A 626 48.90 -102.08 -30.06
N ARG A 627 48.67 -103.15 -30.83
CA ARG A 627 49.61 -104.24 -31.08
C ARG A 627 49.53 -104.66 -32.54
N GLN A 628 50.54 -105.38 -33.02
CA GLN A 628 50.49 -106.03 -34.32
C GLN A 628 49.34 -107.05 -34.37
N VAL A 629 48.67 -107.12 -35.52
CA VAL A 629 47.57 -108.05 -35.78
C VAL A 629 48.12 -109.45 -36.04
N THR A 630 47.44 -110.50 -35.61
CA THR A 630 47.90 -111.90 -35.71
C THR A 630 46.83 -112.82 -36.29
N ASP A 631 47.22 -113.96 -36.84
CA ASP A 631 46.30 -114.97 -37.41
C ASP A 631 45.34 -115.65 -36.39
N LYS A 632 45.39 -115.23 -35.12
CA LYS A 632 44.44 -115.64 -34.06
C LYS A 632 43.37 -114.60 -33.79
N ASP A 633 43.52 -113.40 -34.33
CA ASP A 633 42.59 -112.30 -34.14
C ASP A 633 41.40 -112.45 -35.11
N ALA A 634 40.18 -112.24 -34.62
CA ALA A 634 38.99 -112.45 -35.42
C ALA A 634 38.94 -111.50 -36.64
N VAL A 635 38.69 -112.03 -37.84
CA VAL A 635 38.60 -111.28 -39.10
C VAL A 635 37.59 -110.14 -39.00
N LYS A 636 36.45 -110.37 -38.34
CA LYS A 636 35.39 -109.38 -38.13
C LYS A 636 35.47 -108.76 -36.74
N GLN A 637 36.10 -107.59 -36.66
CA GLN A 637 36.18 -106.77 -35.45
C GLN A 637 35.02 -105.76 -35.45
N ARG A 638 34.36 -105.55 -34.30
CA ARG A 638 33.33 -104.53 -34.12
C ARG A 638 33.70 -103.63 -32.95
N LEU A 639 33.84 -102.34 -33.23
CA LEU A 639 34.20 -101.30 -32.29
C LEU A 639 32.99 -100.38 -32.09
N THR A 640 32.49 -100.29 -30.87
CA THR A 640 31.52 -99.26 -30.47
C THR A 640 32.29 -98.12 -29.82
N VAL A 641 32.56 -97.08 -30.61
CA VAL A 641 33.10 -95.82 -30.13
C VAL A 641 31.93 -94.94 -29.67
N VAL A 642 32.12 -94.25 -28.56
CA VAL A 642 31.19 -93.25 -28.06
C VAL A 642 31.89 -91.91 -28.14
N VAL A 643 31.20 -90.93 -28.71
CA VAL A 643 31.54 -89.52 -28.58
C VAL A 643 30.71 -88.99 -27.44
N GLU A 644 31.36 -88.47 -26.41
CA GLU A 644 30.74 -87.86 -25.24
C GLU A 644 31.21 -86.40 -25.18
N ASP A 645 30.28 -85.46 -25.04
CA ASP A 645 30.62 -84.08 -24.77
C ASP A 645 31.21 -83.91 -23.34
N ASN A 646 31.44 -82.66 -22.94
CA ASN A 646 31.96 -82.29 -21.62
C ASN A 646 31.02 -81.35 -20.85
N GLY A 647 29.76 -81.24 -21.30
CA GLY A 647 28.70 -80.46 -20.68
C GLY A 647 28.08 -81.14 -19.45
N GLN A 648 27.07 -80.50 -18.86
CA GLN A 648 26.36 -81.02 -17.69
C GLN A 648 24.84 -80.85 -17.83
N PRO A 649 24.05 -81.94 -17.94
CA PRO A 649 24.47 -83.34 -18.01
C PRO A 649 25.17 -83.64 -19.34
N SER A 650 26.26 -84.42 -19.28
CA SER A 650 27.00 -84.82 -20.49
C SER A 650 26.17 -85.76 -21.35
N ARG A 651 26.07 -85.48 -22.64
CA ARG A 651 25.36 -86.30 -23.62
C ARG A 651 26.36 -87.02 -24.52
N SER A 652 25.83 -87.92 -25.35
CA SER A 652 26.67 -88.81 -26.13
C SER A 652 25.97 -89.41 -27.34
N ALA A 653 26.77 -89.79 -28.33
CA ALA A 653 26.34 -90.59 -29.48
C ALA A 653 27.29 -91.76 -29.70
N THR A 654 26.73 -92.88 -30.15
CA THR A 654 27.49 -94.13 -30.36
C THR A 654 27.63 -94.43 -31.85
N VAL A 655 28.82 -94.79 -32.30
CA VAL A 655 29.09 -95.28 -33.65
C VAL A 655 29.65 -96.69 -33.62
N ASN A 656 29.10 -97.56 -34.46
CA ASN A 656 29.59 -98.92 -34.66
C ASN A 656 30.52 -98.96 -35.87
N VAL A 657 31.82 -98.82 -35.64
CA VAL A 657 32.84 -99.05 -36.66
C VAL A 657 33.05 -100.56 -36.78
N ASN A 658 32.76 -101.11 -37.96
CA ASN A 658 33.14 -102.49 -38.28
C ASN A 658 34.51 -102.43 -38.95
N VAL A 659 35.41 -103.33 -38.57
CA VAL A 659 36.78 -103.41 -39.06
C VAL A 659 37.02 -104.83 -39.55
N ALA A 660 37.53 -104.96 -40.78
CA ALA A 660 37.85 -106.24 -41.40
C ALA A 660 39.37 -106.44 -41.44
N VAL A 661 39.87 -107.46 -40.76
CA VAL A 661 41.30 -107.85 -40.81
C VAL A 661 41.50 -108.76 -42.01
N ALA A 662 42.00 -108.20 -43.11
CA ALA A 662 42.19 -108.90 -44.37
C ALA A 662 43.30 -108.23 -45.19
N ASP A 663 44.10 -109.03 -45.90
CA ASP A 663 45.17 -108.51 -46.76
C ASP A 663 44.66 -108.13 -48.16
N SER A 664 43.42 -108.52 -48.51
CA SER A 664 42.79 -108.10 -49.76
C SER A 664 41.25 -108.12 -49.72
N PHE A 665 40.62 -107.24 -50.49
CA PHE A 665 39.15 -107.11 -50.61
C PHE A 665 38.40 -108.43 -50.94
N PRO A 666 38.92 -109.34 -51.80
CA PRO A 666 38.27 -110.63 -52.07
C PRO A 666 38.14 -111.55 -50.85
N GLU A 667 39.09 -111.49 -49.91
CA GLU A 667 39.11 -112.30 -48.68
C GLU A 667 37.91 -111.94 -47.78
N VAL A 668 37.56 -110.65 -47.71
CA VAL A 668 36.40 -110.12 -46.98
C VAL A 668 35.07 -110.64 -47.56
N LEU A 669 34.99 -110.84 -48.88
CA LEU A 669 33.77 -111.33 -49.55
C LEU A 669 33.53 -112.83 -49.32
N SER A 670 34.56 -113.63 -49.02
CA SER A 670 34.42 -115.07 -48.76
C SER A 670 33.81 -115.42 -47.40
N GLU A 671 33.94 -114.57 -46.37
CA GLU A 671 33.36 -114.83 -45.03
C GLU A 671 32.00 -114.15 -44.79
N PHE A 672 31.58 -113.23 -45.66
CA PHE A 672 30.31 -112.50 -45.53
C PHE A 672 29.16 -113.17 -46.32
N THR A 673 29.10 -114.50 -46.34
CA THR A 673 28.03 -115.28 -47.00
C THR A 673 26.74 -115.35 -46.17
N ASP A 674 26.22 -114.20 -45.75
CA ASP A 674 24.96 -114.09 -45.00
C ASP A 674 24.19 -112.82 -45.41
N PHE A 675 23.95 -112.69 -46.72
CA PHE A 675 23.11 -111.65 -47.33
C PHE A 675 22.10 -112.26 -48.30
N THR A 676 20.89 -112.49 -47.81
CA THR A 676 19.71 -112.76 -48.65
C THR A 676 19.47 -111.59 -49.59
N HIS A 677 19.77 -111.79 -50.87
CA HIS A 677 19.47 -110.82 -51.93
C HIS A 677 17.97 -110.86 -52.25
N ASP A 678 17.17 -110.10 -51.50
CA ASP A 678 15.76 -109.85 -51.83
C ASP A 678 15.67 -109.02 -53.12
N LYS A 679 15.55 -109.71 -54.24
CA LYS A 679 15.39 -109.14 -55.59
C LYS A 679 13.95 -108.72 -55.88
N ASP A 680 13.44 -107.74 -55.13
CA ASP A 680 12.22 -107.02 -55.52
C ASP A 680 12.54 -105.97 -56.61
N TYR A 681 12.73 -106.47 -57.84
CA TYR A 681 12.87 -105.63 -59.03
C TYR A 681 11.48 -105.10 -59.42
N ASN A 682 11.16 -103.89 -58.98
CA ASN A 682 9.79 -103.35 -59.01
C ASN A 682 9.39 -102.81 -60.41
N ASP A 683 8.85 -103.69 -61.26
CA ASP A 683 8.39 -103.39 -62.64
C ASP A 683 7.39 -102.22 -62.74
N ASN A 684 6.72 -101.85 -61.65
CA ASN A 684 5.68 -100.81 -61.64
C ASN A 684 6.21 -99.38 -61.83
N LEU A 685 7.52 -99.13 -61.70
CA LEU A 685 8.08 -97.78 -61.77
C LEU A 685 7.80 -97.09 -63.13
N THR A 686 7.84 -97.86 -64.23
CA THR A 686 7.53 -97.36 -65.57
C THR A 686 6.04 -97.00 -65.71
N PHE A 687 5.15 -97.82 -65.15
CA PHE A 687 3.71 -97.57 -65.12
C PHE A 687 3.38 -96.29 -64.33
N TYR A 688 3.94 -96.11 -63.14
CA TYR A 688 3.71 -94.91 -62.34
C TYR A 688 4.27 -93.63 -63.01
N LEU A 689 5.40 -93.71 -63.72
CA LEU A 689 5.97 -92.57 -64.45
C LEU A 689 5.11 -92.17 -65.66
N VAL A 690 4.58 -93.13 -66.42
CA VAL A 690 3.61 -92.88 -67.50
C VAL A 690 2.29 -92.33 -66.96
N LEU A 691 1.80 -92.87 -65.84
CA LEU A 691 0.60 -92.39 -65.16
C LEU A 691 0.77 -90.94 -64.67
N ALA A 692 1.92 -90.60 -64.10
CA ALA A 692 2.24 -89.23 -63.68
C ALA A 692 2.26 -88.26 -64.87
N LEU A 693 2.89 -88.61 -65.99
CA LEU A 693 2.87 -87.82 -67.21
C LEU A 693 1.46 -87.61 -67.77
N ALA A 694 0.62 -88.66 -67.75
CA ALA A 694 -0.78 -88.57 -68.18
C ALA A 694 -1.60 -87.63 -67.27
N VAL A 695 -1.43 -87.74 -65.95
CA VAL A 695 -2.13 -86.88 -64.97
C VAL A 695 -1.68 -85.42 -65.08
N VAL A 696 -0.38 -85.13 -65.22
CA VAL A 696 0.12 -83.76 -65.40
C VAL A 696 -0.38 -83.15 -66.71
N SER A 697 -0.37 -83.91 -67.81
CA SER A 697 -0.92 -83.46 -69.10
C SER A 697 -2.43 -83.19 -69.02
N PHE A 698 -3.19 -84.07 -68.35
CA PHE A 698 -4.62 -83.88 -68.10
C PHE A 698 -4.90 -82.61 -67.27
N LEU A 699 -4.16 -82.38 -66.17
CA LEU A 699 -4.28 -81.18 -65.34
C LEU A 699 -3.91 -79.89 -66.11
N PHE A 700 -2.94 -79.95 -67.02
CA PHE A 700 -2.58 -78.83 -67.89
C PHE A 700 -3.70 -78.50 -68.89
N ILE A 701 -4.32 -79.51 -69.51
CA ILE A 701 -5.46 -79.33 -70.41
C ILE A 701 -6.70 -78.82 -69.64
N VAL A 702 -7.00 -79.39 -68.47
CA VAL A 702 -8.13 -78.96 -67.62
C VAL A 702 -7.93 -77.52 -67.13
N SER A 703 -6.71 -77.11 -66.76
CA SER A 703 -6.45 -75.72 -66.36
C SER A 703 -6.54 -74.73 -67.52
N ILE A 704 -6.14 -75.10 -68.74
CA ILE A 704 -6.40 -74.27 -69.95
C ILE A 704 -7.90 -74.15 -70.21
N ILE A 705 -8.68 -75.24 -70.10
CA ILE A 705 -10.14 -75.21 -70.26
C ILE A 705 -10.80 -74.39 -69.14
N ALA A 706 -10.29 -74.45 -67.90
CA ALA A 706 -10.74 -73.62 -66.79
C ALA A 706 -10.47 -72.13 -67.04
N ILE A 707 -9.28 -71.77 -67.52
CA ILE A 707 -8.93 -70.38 -67.88
C ILE A 707 -9.82 -69.88 -69.03
N LEU A 708 -10.02 -70.67 -70.09
CA LEU A 708 -10.88 -70.30 -71.22
C LEU A 708 -12.35 -70.16 -70.81
N SER A 709 -12.87 -71.10 -70.01
CA SER A 709 -14.25 -71.04 -69.52
C SER A 709 -14.47 -69.89 -68.53
N VAL A 710 -13.54 -69.61 -67.62
CA VAL A 710 -13.58 -68.41 -66.73
C VAL A 710 -13.51 -67.13 -67.56
N LYS A 711 -12.69 -67.06 -68.60
CA LYS A 711 -12.58 -65.87 -69.48
C LYS A 711 -13.85 -65.65 -70.29
N CYS A 712 -14.45 -66.70 -70.85
CA CYS A 712 -15.78 -66.64 -71.46
C CYS A 712 -16.89 -66.31 -70.44
N TYR A 713 -16.81 -66.81 -69.21
CA TYR A 713 -17.81 -66.56 -68.17
C TYR A 713 -17.77 -65.11 -67.68
N ARG A 714 -16.57 -64.53 -67.46
CA ARG A 714 -16.41 -63.09 -67.16
C ARG A 714 -16.98 -62.23 -68.30
N TRP A 715 -16.55 -62.49 -69.53
CA TRP A 715 -17.03 -61.78 -70.74
C TRP A 715 -18.55 -61.87 -70.95
N ARG A 716 -19.19 -62.96 -70.52
CA ARG A 716 -20.65 -63.15 -70.59
C ARG A 716 -21.39 -62.57 -69.38
N ARG A 717 -20.75 -62.51 -68.20
CA ARG A 717 -21.30 -61.98 -66.94
C ARG A 717 -21.39 -60.45 -66.92
N GLU A 718 -20.46 -59.77 -67.58
CA GLU A 718 -20.45 -58.30 -67.71
C GLU A 718 -21.58 -57.72 -68.59
N ARG A 719 -22.37 -58.57 -69.27
CA ARG A 719 -23.48 -58.14 -70.15
C ARG A 719 -24.90 -58.47 -69.64
N MET A 720 -25.07 -59.18 -68.52
CA MET A 720 -26.35 -59.83 -68.19
C MET A 720 -26.99 -59.43 -66.84
N PHE A 721 -26.60 -58.30 -66.22
CA PHE A 721 -27.24 -57.80 -64.99
C PHE A 721 -27.86 -56.39 -65.09
N TYR A 722 -28.25 -55.97 -66.30
CA TYR A 722 -29.26 -54.91 -66.48
C TYR A 722 -30.67 -55.52 -66.47
N LYS A 723 -31.24 -55.77 -65.27
CA LYS A 723 -32.68 -55.68 -64.91
C LYS A 723 -33.01 -56.33 -63.56
N SER A 724 -33.85 -55.63 -62.79
CA SER A 724 -34.88 -56.14 -61.87
C SER A 724 -34.53 -57.15 -60.77
N GLY A 725 -34.62 -56.70 -59.51
CA GLY A 725 -35.88 -56.97 -58.79
C GLY A 725 -35.88 -57.90 -57.55
N ALA A 726 -35.71 -57.28 -56.38
CA ALA A 726 -36.52 -57.49 -55.16
C ALA A 726 -36.43 -58.80 -54.31
N ASN A 727 -36.98 -58.67 -53.10
CA ASN A 727 -37.42 -59.69 -52.12
C ASN A 727 -36.40 -60.35 -51.16
N LEU A 728 -36.32 -59.75 -49.96
CA LEU A 728 -36.16 -60.37 -48.63
C LEU A 728 -37.12 -61.57 -48.42
N PRO A 729 -36.80 -62.60 -47.58
CA PRO A 729 -36.99 -62.53 -46.10
C PRO A 729 -35.94 -63.36 -45.25
N VAL A 730 -35.39 -62.97 -44.08
CA VAL A 730 -35.90 -62.77 -42.67
C VAL A 730 -35.60 -63.94 -41.69
N ILE A 731 -34.70 -63.72 -40.68
CA ILE A 731 -34.81 -63.93 -39.18
C ILE A 731 -35.17 -65.36 -38.62
N PRO A 732 -34.82 -65.83 -37.38
CA PRO A 732 -33.76 -65.48 -36.36
C PRO A 732 -32.93 -66.71 -35.85
N TYR A 733 -32.05 -66.53 -34.85
CA TYR A 733 -32.24 -67.04 -33.46
C TYR A 733 -31.32 -66.29 -32.45
N TYR A 734 -31.53 -66.45 -31.14
CA TYR A 734 -31.06 -65.54 -30.06
C TYR A 734 -30.03 -66.18 -29.09
N PRO A 735 -29.36 -65.39 -28.20
CA PRO A 735 -28.24 -65.84 -27.34
C PRO A 735 -28.61 -66.04 -25.85
N PRO A 736 -27.63 -66.44 -25.02
CA PRO A 736 -27.33 -65.79 -23.72
C PRO A 736 -25.83 -65.37 -23.63
N LEU A 737 -25.35 -64.30 -22.96
CA LEU A 737 -25.65 -63.55 -21.72
C LEU A 737 -24.66 -63.84 -20.56
N TYR A 738 -24.05 -62.78 -20.02
CA TYR A 738 -23.02 -62.70 -18.93
C TYR A 738 -21.66 -63.37 -19.27
N ALA A 739 -20.52 -62.63 -19.31
CA ALA A 739 -19.78 -61.93 -18.23
C ALA A 739 -19.00 -62.91 -17.32
N ASP A 740 -17.71 -62.71 -17.02
CA ASP A 740 -17.12 -61.47 -16.48
C ASP A 740 -15.60 -61.28 -16.80
N VAL A 741 -15.04 -60.12 -16.38
CA VAL A 741 -13.62 -59.69 -16.29
C VAL A 741 -12.52 -60.47 -17.05
N GLY A 742 -11.87 -59.81 -18.02
CA GLY A 742 -10.49 -60.15 -18.42
C GLY A 742 -10.01 -59.60 -19.77
N GLY A 743 -8.73 -59.21 -19.85
CA GLY A 743 -7.98 -59.06 -21.10
C GLY A 743 -8.02 -57.70 -21.80
N THR A 744 -7.01 -56.87 -21.53
CA THR A 744 -6.62 -55.74 -22.41
C THR A 744 -6.09 -56.27 -23.75
N GLY A 745 -6.91 -56.19 -24.81
CA GLY A 745 -6.50 -56.51 -26.18
C GLY A 745 -5.95 -55.29 -26.92
N THR A 746 -4.76 -55.41 -27.52
CA THR A 746 -4.06 -54.30 -28.20
C THR A 746 -4.56 -54.09 -29.65
N LEU A 747 -4.94 -52.86 -29.97
CA LEU A 747 -5.30 -52.45 -31.35
C LEU A 747 -4.04 -52.10 -32.16
N GLN A 748 -3.49 -53.08 -32.89
CA GLN A 748 -2.46 -52.82 -33.89
C GLN A 748 -3.01 -51.97 -35.04
N HIS A 749 -2.61 -50.70 -35.13
CA HIS A 749 -2.76 -49.90 -36.33
C HIS A 749 -1.67 -50.26 -37.36
N VAL A 750 -1.94 -51.30 -38.15
CA VAL A 750 -1.06 -51.71 -39.24
C VAL A 750 -1.18 -50.73 -40.41
N TYR A 751 -0.12 -49.94 -40.64
CA TYR A 751 0.03 -49.16 -41.87
C TYR A 751 0.27 -50.10 -43.06
N ASN A 752 -0.71 -50.20 -43.96
CA ASN A 752 -0.57 -50.92 -45.22
C ASN A 752 -0.08 -49.96 -46.32
N TYR A 753 1.00 -50.35 -47.02
CA TYR A 753 1.59 -49.60 -48.13
C TYR A 753 1.48 -50.41 -49.42
N GLU A 754 0.67 -49.96 -50.39
CA GLU A 754 0.67 -50.57 -51.73
C GLU A 754 1.75 -49.94 -52.63
N VAL A 755 2.68 -50.77 -53.11
CA VAL A 755 3.79 -50.35 -53.98
C VAL A 755 3.56 -50.90 -55.39
N CYS A 756 2.97 -50.07 -56.26
CA CYS A 756 2.83 -50.37 -57.68
C CYS A 756 4.07 -49.89 -58.46
N ARG A 757 4.97 -50.81 -58.86
CA ARG A 757 6.02 -50.52 -59.85
C ARG A 757 5.54 -50.88 -61.26
N THR A 758 5.54 -49.89 -62.15
CA THR A 758 5.34 -50.07 -63.59
C THR A 758 6.57 -50.69 -64.25
N THR A 759 6.36 -51.36 -65.39
CA THR A 759 7.45 -51.92 -66.19
C THR A 759 8.10 -50.86 -67.08
N ASP A 760 9.32 -50.49 -66.70
CA ASP A 760 10.42 -49.93 -67.51
C ASP A 760 10.57 -48.39 -67.67
N SER A 761 11.84 -47.99 -67.80
CA SER A 761 12.43 -46.70 -68.19
C SER A 761 12.26 -45.43 -67.32
N ARG A 762 13.17 -45.31 -66.34
CA ARG A 762 13.95 -44.11 -65.94
C ARG A 762 13.23 -42.85 -65.37
N LYS A 763 13.61 -42.57 -64.11
CA LYS A 763 13.36 -41.37 -63.26
C LYS A 763 11.95 -41.26 -62.67
N SER A 764 11.87 -40.60 -61.51
CA SER A 764 10.78 -40.74 -60.55
C SER A 764 10.69 -39.52 -59.62
N ASP A 765 9.46 -39.09 -59.32
CA ASP A 765 9.10 -38.29 -58.13
C ASP A 765 7.59 -38.42 -57.89
N LEU A 766 7.13 -38.40 -56.63
CA LEU A 766 5.71 -38.40 -56.24
C LEU A 766 5.51 -37.74 -54.87
N LYS A 767 4.35 -37.12 -54.63
CA LYS A 767 3.93 -36.52 -53.35
C LYS A 767 2.67 -37.17 -52.77
N TYR A 768 2.50 -37.05 -51.46
CA TYR A 768 1.39 -37.63 -50.68
C TYR A 768 0.34 -36.59 -50.24
N GLY A 769 -0.84 -37.07 -49.83
CA GLY A 769 -1.89 -36.31 -49.14
C GLY A 769 -2.57 -37.16 -48.05
N ARG A 770 -3.19 -36.53 -47.04
CA ARG A 770 -3.86 -37.18 -45.89
C ARG A 770 -5.40 -37.17 -46.02
N PRO A 771 -6.10 -38.18 -45.46
CA PRO A 771 -7.50 -38.07 -45.03
C PRO A 771 -7.63 -37.67 -43.54
N CYS A 772 -8.84 -37.29 -43.12
CA CYS A 772 -9.22 -37.00 -41.73
C CYS A 772 -10.31 -37.97 -41.22
N SER A 773 -10.51 -38.04 -39.91
CA SER A 773 -11.59 -38.81 -39.27
C SER A 773 -12.04 -38.16 -37.95
N GLU A 774 -13.36 -38.08 -37.72
CA GLU A 774 -13.97 -37.59 -36.48
C GLU A 774 -14.60 -38.73 -35.66
N SER A 775 -14.69 -38.55 -34.34
CA SER A 775 -15.61 -39.27 -33.45
C SER A 775 -15.96 -38.38 -32.24
N ILE A 776 -17.12 -38.61 -31.61
CA ILE A 776 -17.81 -37.67 -30.70
C ILE A 776 -18.22 -38.39 -29.40
N ILE A 777 -18.57 -37.61 -28.35
CA ILE A 777 -19.19 -37.94 -27.03
C ILE A 777 -18.16 -37.94 -25.87
N SER A 778 -18.35 -37.32 -24.69
CA SER A 778 -19.16 -36.18 -24.15
C SER A 778 -18.71 -35.93 -22.66
N LEU A 779 -19.19 -35.02 -21.78
CA LEU A 779 -20.15 -33.89 -21.74
C LEU A 779 -19.86 -33.05 -20.46
N ASP A 780 -20.05 -31.72 -20.43
CA ASP A 780 -20.65 -31.03 -19.25
C ASP A 780 -21.29 -29.65 -19.55
N ARG A 781 -21.92 -29.07 -18.52
CA ARG A 781 -22.79 -27.89 -18.42
C ARG A 781 -22.22 -26.55 -18.90
N SER A 782 -22.87 -25.98 -19.92
CA SER A 782 -23.57 -24.67 -19.79
C SER A 782 -24.49 -24.45 -20.99
N GLY A 783 -25.77 -24.80 -20.83
CA GLY A 783 -26.70 -24.84 -21.96
C GLY A 783 -27.40 -23.51 -22.27
N THR A 784 -26.95 -22.78 -23.30
CA THR A 784 -27.82 -21.88 -24.08
C THR A 784 -27.32 -21.66 -25.51
N GLN A 785 -28.21 -21.95 -26.48
CA GLN A 785 -28.25 -21.51 -27.88
C GLN A 785 -27.05 -21.80 -28.82
N THR A 786 -27.34 -22.60 -29.86
CA THR A 786 -26.56 -22.71 -31.11
C THR A 786 -27.22 -21.93 -32.24
N LEU A 787 -26.43 -21.26 -33.09
CA LEU A 787 -26.83 -20.81 -34.42
C LEU A 787 -25.62 -20.77 -35.38
N THR A 788 -25.85 -20.58 -36.68
CA THR A 788 -24.98 -21.12 -37.75
C THR A 788 -24.60 -20.14 -38.87
N HIS A 789 -23.61 -20.56 -39.67
CA HIS A 789 -23.51 -20.39 -41.13
C HIS A 789 -22.78 -19.16 -41.74
N ALA A 790 -21.49 -19.34 -42.07
CA ALA A 790 -20.79 -18.80 -43.25
C ALA A 790 -19.49 -19.63 -43.45
N GLN A 791 -19.09 -20.24 -44.58
CA GLN A 791 -19.38 -20.15 -46.03
C GLN A 791 -18.49 -19.19 -46.85
N ARG A 792 -17.42 -19.74 -47.45
CA ARG A 792 -16.89 -19.47 -48.81
C ARG A 792 -15.94 -20.61 -49.21
N GLU A 793 -16.27 -21.49 -50.15
CA GLU A 793 -16.28 -21.36 -51.63
C GLU A 793 -14.86 -21.46 -52.24
N ARG A 794 -14.53 -22.57 -52.93
CA ARG A 794 -14.73 -22.88 -54.38
C ARG A 794 -13.58 -22.30 -55.24
N LEU A 795 -13.20 -22.85 -56.39
CA LEU A 795 -13.98 -23.36 -57.53
C LEU A 795 -13.33 -24.57 -58.24
N ASN A 796 -14.09 -25.19 -59.13
CA ASN A 796 -13.59 -25.98 -60.26
C ASN A 796 -14.16 -25.42 -61.58
N ILE A 797 -13.46 -25.73 -62.66
CA ILE A 797 -13.60 -25.32 -64.08
C ILE A 797 -14.71 -26.19 -64.78
N ASP A 798 -15.40 -25.87 -65.89
CA ASP A 798 -15.08 -25.07 -67.11
C ASP A 798 -16.33 -24.45 -67.83
N ASP A 799 -16.09 -23.81 -69.00
CA ASP A 799 -17.01 -23.37 -70.09
C ASP A 799 -18.01 -22.22 -69.79
N CYS A 800 -18.20 -21.18 -70.63
CA CYS A 800 -17.89 -20.99 -72.07
C CYS A 800 -17.60 -19.50 -72.43
N GLU A 801 -17.29 -19.20 -73.70
CA GLU A 801 -16.84 -17.92 -74.30
C GLU A 801 -17.92 -16.79 -74.30
N ASP A 802 -17.69 -15.49 -74.59
CA ASP A 802 -16.58 -14.78 -75.28
C ASP A 802 -16.53 -13.25 -74.90
N GLN A 803 -15.58 -12.49 -75.48
CA GLN A 803 -15.48 -11.02 -75.66
C GLN A 803 -14.54 -10.15 -74.78
N GLN A 804 -13.25 -10.23 -75.11
CA GLN A 804 -12.48 -9.12 -75.76
C GLN A 804 -12.15 -7.78 -75.02
N LYS A 805 -10.90 -7.71 -74.51
CA LYS A 805 -9.91 -6.58 -74.54
C LYS A 805 -9.95 -5.42 -73.49
N PRO A 806 -8.81 -4.67 -73.30
CA PRO A 806 -8.48 -3.91 -72.08
C PRO A 806 -7.98 -2.46 -72.42
N PRO A 807 -7.01 -1.80 -71.70
CA PRO A 807 -6.66 -1.66 -70.27
C PRO A 807 -6.75 -0.17 -69.79
N ASN A 808 -6.04 0.21 -68.70
CA ASN A 808 -5.79 1.56 -68.14
C ASN A 808 -6.97 2.25 -67.40
N ALA A 809 -6.79 3.26 -66.52
CA ALA A 809 -5.70 3.59 -65.57
C ALA A 809 -6.12 4.75 -64.61
N ASP A 810 -5.62 4.72 -63.37
CA ASP A 810 -5.41 5.89 -62.45
C ASP A 810 -6.65 6.65 -61.87
N TRP A 811 -6.34 7.60 -60.97
CA TRP A 811 -7.01 8.84 -60.50
C TRP A 811 -8.28 8.86 -59.57
N ARG A 812 -8.03 9.24 -58.30
CA ARG A 812 -8.68 10.29 -57.45
C ARG A 812 -10.13 10.18 -56.86
N PHE A 813 -10.16 10.23 -55.52
CA PHE A 813 -10.94 11.14 -54.61
C PHE A 813 -12.50 11.18 -54.50
N THR A 814 -12.92 11.61 -53.28
CA THR A 814 -14.11 12.41 -52.86
C THR A 814 -15.51 11.79 -52.59
N GLN A 815 -15.85 11.73 -51.27
CA GLN A 815 -16.99 12.37 -50.57
C GLN A 815 -18.49 12.01 -50.77
N ASN A 816 -19.13 11.67 -49.62
CA ASN A 816 -20.32 12.30 -48.99
C ASN A 816 -21.80 11.83 -49.17
N GLN A 817 -22.54 12.01 -48.05
CA GLN A 817 -23.99 12.27 -47.82
C GLN A 817 -25.06 11.15 -47.65
N ARG A 818 -25.52 10.98 -46.38
CA ARG A 818 -26.89 11.07 -45.78
C ARG A 818 -28.15 10.50 -46.50
N PRO A 819 -29.17 9.98 -45.75
CA PRO A 819 -30.19 10.83 -45.09
C PRO A 819 -30.77 10.33 -43.73
N GLY A 820 -31.82 10.99 -43.21
CA GLY A 820 -32.71 10.64 -42.04
C GLY A 820 -34.18 11.02 -42.38
N PRO A 821 -35.08 11.54 -41.49
CA PRO A 821 -35.19 11.55 -40.01
C PRO A 821 -36.66 11.44 -39.42
N SER A 822 -36.89 11.62 -38.09
CA SER A 822 -38.16 11.97 -37.35
C SER A 822 -37.87 12.17 -35.83
N GLY A 823 -38.72 12.67 -34.89
CA GLY A 823 -40.05 13.36 -34.89
C GLY A 823 -41.17 12.65 -34.06
N ALA A 824 -42.09 13.28 -33.27
CA ALA A 824 -42.23 14.62 -32.63
C ALA A 824 -43.46 14.72 -31.63
N ALA A 825 -43.46 15.71 -30.70
CA ALA A 825 -44.60 16.29 -29.89
C ALA A 825 -45.23 15.48 -28.72
N ALA A 826 -45.91 16.05 -27.69
CA ALA A 826 -46.37 17.43 -27.39
C ALA A 826 -46.38 17.77 -25.86
N THR A 827 -46.55 19.05 -25.51
CA THR A 827 -46.66 19.60 -24.13
C THR A 827 -47.89 20.55 -24.01
N PRO A 828 -48.31 21.07 -22.83
CA PRO A 828 -47.60 22.07 -22.00
C PRO A 828 -47.48 21.60 -20.51
N GLU A 829 -47.50 22.32 -19.37
CA GLU A 829 -47.95 23.67 -18.91
C GLU A 829 -47.06 24.30 -17.77
N VAL A 830 -47.60 25.32 -17.09
CA VAL A 830 -47.03 26.31 -16.14
C VAL A 830 -46.71 25.74 -14.73
N ALA A 831 -45.76 26.19 -13.90
CA ALA A 831 -44.39 26.79 -13.91
C ALA A 831 -44.15 27.32 -12.45
N VAL A 832 -43.00 27.76 -11.91
CA VAL A 832 -41.63 28.14 -12.31
C VAL A 832 -40.69 27.66 -11.17
N GLY A 833 -39.41 27.30 -11.31
CA GLY A 833 -38.53 27.27 -12.48
C GLY A 833 -37.13 27.86 -12.22
N THR A 834 -36.40 27.41 -11.19
CA THR A 834 -34.97 27.74 -10.96
C THR A 834 -34.06 27.03 -11.97
N GLY A 835 -32.93 27.65 -12.34
CA GLY A 835 -32.05 27.16 -13.40
C GLY A 835 -30.84 26.35 -12.91
N PRO A 836 -30.57 25.15 -13.47
CA PRO A 836 -29.33 24.38 -13.24
C PRO A 836 -28.35 24.47 -14.42
N TRP A 837 -27.03 24.39 -14.16
CA TRP A 837 -26.00 23.99 -15.14
C TRP A 837 -24.98 23.03 -14.50
N PRO A 838 -24.23 22.21 -15.28
CA PRO A 838 -23.80 20.89 -14.83
C PRO A 838 -22.26 20.69 -14.76
N ASN A 839 -21.86 19.43 -14.59
CA ASN A 839 -20.50 18.90 -14.65
C ASN A 839 -19.72 19.27 -15.95
N PRO A 840 -18.37 19.19 -15.91
CA PRO A 840 -17.50 19.89 -16.86
C PRO A 840 -17.29 19.19 -18.22
N PRO A 841 -16.80 19.94 -19.23
CA PRO A 841 -16.43 19.40 -20.54
C PRO A 841 -15.03 18.76 -20.57
N THR A 842 -14.76 18.00 -21.62
CA THR A 842 -13.47 17.36 -21.93
C THR A 842 -12.74 18.04 -23.10
N GLU A 843 -11.46 17.68 -23.23
CA GLU A 843 -10.58 17.84 -24.39
C GLU A 843 -10.05 19.24 -24.74
N ALA A 844 -8.87 19.21 -25.36
CA ALA A 844 -7.99 20.35 -25.58
C ALA A 844 -7.96 20.77 -27.06
N GLU A 845 -7.76 22.06 -27.32
CA GLU A 845 -7.13 22.50 -28.56
C GLU A 845 -6.56 23.93 -28.43
N GLN A 846 -5.24 24.08 -28.59
CA GLN A 846 -4.59 24.99 -29.56
C GLN A 846 -3.10 25.20 -29.27
N LEU A 847 -2.30 25.31 -30.34
CA LEU A 847 -0.87 25.63 -30.32
C LEU A 847 -0.67 27.16 -30.39
N GLN A 848 0.50 27.66 -29.93
CA GLN A 848 1.61 28.12 -30.80
C GLN A 848 2.54 29.12 -30.07
N ALA A 849 3.85 29.08 -30.41
CA ALA A 849 4.90 30.03 -30.02
C ALA A 849 5.36 29.97 -28.53
N LEU A 850 6.58 30.41 -28.16
CA LEU A 850 7.66 31.06 -28.93
C LEU A 850 9.05 30.50 -28.52
N MET A 851 10.04 30.55 -29.41
CA MET A 851 11.46 30.31 -29.06
C MET A 851 12.19 31.62 -28.74
N ALA A 852 13.24 31.49 -27.92
CA ALA A 852 14.38 32.40 -27.75
C ALA A 852 14.13 33.81 -27.16
N ALA A 853 14.75 34.03 -26.00
CA ALA A 853 15.29 35.32 -25.55
C ALA A 853 16.72 35.07 -25.03
N ALA A 854 17.63 36.05 -25.13
CA ALA A 854 19.04 35.87 -24.80
C ALA A 854 19.73 37.16 -24.33
N ASN A 855 20.82 36.99 -23.57
CA ASN A 855 21.88 37.94 -23.21
C ASN A 855 21.52 39.18 -22.36
N GLU A 856 22.25 39.37 -21.25
CA GLU A 856 23.08 40.55 -20.90
C GLU A 856 23.48 40.46 -19.39
N VAL A 857 24.65 40.94 -18.91
CA VAL A 857 25.94 41.28 -19.55
C VAL A 857 27.02 41.40 -18.46
N SER A 858 28.29 41.01 -18.72
CA SER A 858 29.49 41.82 -18.43
C SER A 858 30.79 41.14 -18.93
N GLU A 859 31.87 41.91 -19.05
CA GLU A 859 33.09 41.58 -19.82
C GLU A 859 34.41 41.52 -19.00
N ALA A 860 35.54 41.44 -19.74
CA ALA A 860 36.95 41.49 -19.34
C ALA A 860 37.58 40.16 -18.84
N THR A 861 38.84 39.81 -19.15
CA THR A 861 39.94 40.58 -19.79
C THR A 861 40.74 39.71 -20.78
N ASN A 862 41.68 40.27 -21.55
CA ASN A 862 42.25 39.65 -22.75
C ASN A 862 43.81 39.66 -22.83
N THR A 863 44.38 38.67 -23.56
CA THR A 863 45.70 38.63 -24.25
C THR A 863 47.08 38.62 -23.52
N LEU A 864 47.99 37.76 -24.08
CA LEU A 864 49.49 37.78 -24.07
C LEU A 864 50.23 37.40 -22.75
N GLY A 865 51.41 36.74 -22.73
CA GLY A 865 52.39 36.35 -23.78
C GLY A 865 53.30 35.14 -23.43
N PRO A 866 54.44 34.88 -24.13
CA PRO A 866 54.99 33.50 -24.33
C PRO A 866 56.45 33.19 -23.88
N GLY A 867 56.82 31.89 -23.87
CA GLY A 867 58.20 31.33 -23.86
C GLY A 867 58.30 29.87 -23.36
N THR A 868 58.61 28.84 -24.19
CA THR A 868 59.96 28.23 -24.43
C THR A 868 60.68 27.68 -23.18
N MET A 869 61.24 26.46 -23.07
CA MET A 869 61.41 25.22 -23.89
C MET A 869 61.80 24.05 -22.93
N GLY A 870 61.96 22.75 -23.26
CA GLY A 870 61.84 21.95 -24.50
C GLY A 870 62.77 20.70 -24.51
N LEU A 871 62.58 19.73 -25.43
CA LEU A 871 63.43 18.55 -25.76
C LEU A 871 63.47 17.36 -24.73
N SER A 872 63.57 16.05 -25.11
CA SER A 872 63.75 15.39 -26.43
C SER A 872 63.33 13.88 -26.53
N THR A 873 62.68 13.49 -27.64
CA THR A 873 62.70 12.14 -28.33
C THR A 873 62.20 10.88 -27.59
N ARG A 874 61.84 9.74 -28.24
CA ARG A 874 62.00 9.23 -29.64
C ARG A 874 60.79 8.38 -30.13
N TYR A 875 60.93 7.63 -31.23
CA TYR A 875 59.87 7.13 -32.16
C TYR A 875 59.40 5.65 -31.99
N ASN A 876 58.32 5.32 -32.73
CA ASN A 876 57.56 4.04 -32.90
C ASN A 876 57.94 3.35 -34.25
N PRO A 877 57.21 2.36 -34.88
CA PRO A 877 56.55 1.09 -34.49
C PRO A 877 56.91 -0.15 -35.41
N GLN A 878 56.26 -1.35 -35.23
CA GLN A 878 55.53 -2.17 -36.27
C GLN A 878 55.59 -3.75 -36.17
N PHE A 879 54.43 -4.41 -36.37
CA PHE A 879 54.06 -5.71 -37.04
C PHE A 879 54.96 -7.01 -36.96
N THR A 880 54.51 -8.27 -37.18
CA THR A 880 53.28 -8.88 -37.79
C THR A 880 53.01 -10.35 -37.35
N LEU A 881 51.71 -10.75 -37.29
CA LEU A 881 51.05 -12.02 -37.70
C LEU A 881 51.59 -13.48 -37.45
N GLN A 882 50.72 -14.29 -36.79
CA GLN A 882 50.10 -15.56 -37.25
C GLN A 882 50.63 -16.98 -36.89
N HIS A 883 49.65 -17.90 -36.76
CA HIS A 883 49.64 -19.39 -36.82
C HIS A 883 49.58 -20.29 -35.55
N VAL A 884 48.74 -21.32 -35.70
CA VAL A 884 48.27 -22.48 -34.88
C VAL A 884 48.00 -23.59 -35.97
N PRO A 885 47.95 -24.94 -35.78
CA PRO A 885 47.37 -25.69 -34.64
C PRO A 885 47.98 -27.09 -34.32
N ASP A 886 47.16 -28.00 -33.74
CA ASP A 886 47.24 -29.49 -33.71
C ASP A 886 48.24 -30.20 -32.77
N TYR A 887 48.01 -31.43 -32.26
CA TYR A 887 46.79 -32.20 -31.84
C TYR A 887 47.28 -33.54 -31.18
N ARG A 888 46.45 -34.22 -30.38
CA ARG A 888 46.53 -35.67 -29.97
C ARG A 888 47.67 -36.09 -28.99
N GLN A 889 47.63 -37.22 -28.24
CA GLN A 889 46.53 -38.07 -27.71
C GLN A 889 47.03 -39.01 -26.57
N ASN A 890 46.14 -39.29 -25.59
CA ASN A 890 45.90 -40.59 -24.89
C ASN A 890 46.91 -41.24 -23.91
N VAL A 891 46.33 -42.19 -23.13
CA VAL A 891 46.89 -43.27 -22.25
C VAL A 891 47.10 -42.87 -20.77
N TYR A 892 46.14 -43.06 -19.84
CA TYR A 892 45.69 -44.29 -19.11
C TYR A 892 46.81 -44.98 -18.27
N ILE A 893 46.86 -44.84 -16.92
CA ILE A 893 46.20 -45.65 -15.84
C ILE A 893 46.80 -47.07 -15.68
N PRO A 894 47.03 -47.66 -14.47
CA PRO A 894 46.79 -47.26 -13.04
C PRO A 894 48.11 -47.09 -12.23
N GLY A 895 48.22 -47.05 -10.88
CA GLY A 895 47.28 -46.89 -9.74
C GLY A 895 47.61 -47.77 -8.48
N SER A 896 47.22 -47.33 -7.27
CA SER A 896 47.39 -47.98 -5.92
C SER A 896 48.83 -48.00 -5.33
N THR A 897 49.14 -48.09 -4.01
CA THR A 897 48.40 -48.35 -2.74
C THR A 897 48.94 -47.54 -1.52
N ALA A 898 48.18 -47.53 -0.40
CA ALA A 898 48.62 -47.54 1.02
C ALA A 898 49.48 -46.41 1.66
N THR A 899 48.79 -45.46 2.33
CA THR A 899 48.86 -45.11 3.79
C THR A 899 50.16 -45.18 4.65
N LEU A 900 50.24 -44.20 5.58
CA LEU A 900 50.93 -44.13 6.90
C LEU A 900 52.26 -43.34 7.05
N THR A 901 52.11 -42.12 7.58
CA THR A 901 52.90 -41.46 8.66
C THR A 901 54.44 -41.44 8.64
N SER A 902 55.03 -40.22 8.72
CA SER A 902 55.71 -39.76 9.95
C SER A 902 56.29 -38.33 9.89
N SER A 903 56.48 -37.74 11.08
CA SER A 903 57.38 -36.60 11.42
C SER A 903 57.19 -35.20 10.79
N GLN A 904 57.06 -34.21 11.68
CA GLN A 904 57.13 -32.77 11.42
C GLN A 904 58.60 -32.29 11.40
N GLN A 905 58.85 -31.08 10.88
CA GLN A 905 59.41 -29.94 11.66
C GLN A 905 59.59 -28.67 10.78
N GLN A 906 59.59 -27.43 11.31
CA GLN A 906 59.53 -27.00 12.73
C GLN A 906 58.33 -26.06 13.03
N ALA A 907 58.35 -24.80 13.54
CA ALA A 907 59.39 -23.81 13.86
C ALA A 907 59.10 -23.01 15.17
N GLN A 908 59.10 -21.67 15.12
CA GLN A 908 59.65 -20.76 16.15
C GLN A 908 59.00 -19.36 16.06
N GLN A 909 59.02 -18.41 17.03
CA GLN A 909 59.45 -18.27 18.45
C GLN A 909 58.81 -16.95 18.99
N ALA A 910 58.71 -16.57 20.28
CA ALA A 910 58.97 -17.18 21.60
C ALA A 910 58.19 -16.39 22.71
N LEU A 911 58.40 -16.75 23.99
CA LEU A 911 58.07 -15.96 25.22
C LEU A 911 59.39 -15.59 25.95
N PRO A 912 59.40 -14.71 26.97
CA PRO A 912 59.54 -15.17 28.39
C PRO A 912 58.96 -14.16 29.44
N PRO A 913 59.18 -14.28 30.79
CA PRO A 913 59.30 -15.42 31.73
C PRO A 913 58.09 -15.43 32.75
N GLN A 914 58.21 -15.61 34.09
CA GLN A 914 58.22 -16.84 34.94
C GLN A 914 57.42 -16.51 36.27
N GLN A 915 57.42 -17.18 37.45
CA GLN A 915 58.12 -18.32 38.11
C GLN A 915 57.35 -18.83 39.37
N ALA A 916 57.73 -20.01 39.91
CA ALA A 916 57.70 -20.46 41.33
C ALA A 916 56.38 -20.54 42.16
N ALA A 917 56.12 -21.54 43.03
CA ALA A 917 56.77 -22.85 43.28
C ALA A 917 55.95 -23.80 44.24
N ILE A 918 56.10 -25.13 44.07
CA ILE A 918 56.12 -26.23 45.10
C ILE A 918 54.85 -26.53 45.97
N ALA A 919 54.42 -27.77 46.31
CA ALA A 919 54.59 -29.14 45.76
C ALA A 919 53.67 -30.19 46.51
N ALA A 920 53.35 -31.34 45.86
CA ALA A 920 52.90 -32.66 46.44
C ALA A 920 51.60 -32.70 47.31
N ALA A 921 50.78 -33.77 47.43
CA ALA A 921 50.62 -35.14 46.85
C ALA A 921 49.29 -35.76 47.42
N ALA A 922 48.66 -36.88 47.01
CA ALA A 922 48.62 -37.72 45.78
C ALA A 922 47.52 -38.84 45.95
N ALA A 923 47.47 -39.83 45.05
CA ALA A 923 46.75 -41.14 45.11
C ALA A 923 45.22 -41.25 44.81
N GLN A 924 44.97 -41.95 43.69
CA GLN A 924 43.78 -42.61 43.07
C GLN A 924 42.97 -43.64 43.92
N PRO A 925 41.90 -44.33 43.41
CA PRO A 925 40.95 -44.06 42.28
C PRO A 925 39.45 -44.51 42.45
N GLU A 926 38.58 -44.04 41.53
CA GLU A 926 37.40 -44.71 40.90
C GLU A 926 36.11 -45.18 41.66
N PRO A 927 34.97 -45.48 40.96
CA PRO A 927 33.58 -45.49 41.51
C PRO A 927 32.86 -46.89 41.30
N PRO A 928 31.58 -47.04 40.87
CA PRO A 928 30.28 -46.39 41.16
C PRO A 928 29.16 -47.39 41.63
N LYS A 929 27.97 -46.92 42.09
CA LYS A 929 26.62 -47.52 41.83
C LYS A 929 25.44 -46.80 42.55
N ALA A 930 24.20 -47.19 42.20
CA ALA A 930 22.93 -46.66 42.74
C ALA A 930 21.90 -47.79 43.05
N ALA A 931 20.95 -47.56 43.97
CA ALA A 931 19.72 -48.37 44.12
C ALA A 931 18.61 -47.75 45.04
N GLN A 932 17.36 -47.87 44.58
CA GLN A 932 16.10 -48.15 45.32
C GLN A 932 15.39 -47.15 46.28
N THR A 933 14.10 -46.97 45.96
CA THR A 933 12.88 -46.58 46.73
C THR A 933 12.58 -47.52 47.93
N PRO A 934 11.72 -47.19 48.96
CA PRO A 934 10.30 -46.83 48.76
C PRO A 934 9.52 -46.07 49.87
N ALA A 935 8.19 -45.96 49.64
CA ALA A 935 7.06 -46.03 50.59
C ALA A 935 6.14 -44.80 50.72
N SER A 936 4.82 -45.06 50.68
CA SER A 936 3.72 -44.08 50.66
C SER A 936 3.02 -43.95 52.03
N LYS A 937 2.39 -42.80 52.30
CA LYS A 937 1.30 -42.65 53.29
C LYS A 937 0.16 -41.78 52.75
N LYS A 938 -1.05 -41.93 53.33
CA LYS A 938 -2.34 -41.56 52.73
C LYS A 938 -3.10 -40.48 53.51
N LYS A 939 -3.81 -39.60 52.77
CA LYS A 939 -5.19 -39.08 53.04
C LYS A 939 -5.43 -38.17 54.29
N PRO A 940 -6.60 -37.47 54.42
CA PRO A 940 -7.53 -36.95 53.38
C PRO A 940 -8.23 -35.58 53.68
N THR A 941 -9.10 -35.16 52.74
CA THR A 941 -10.43 -34.48 52.89
C THR A 941 -10.59 -32.96 53.12
N LYS A 942 -10.95 -32.28 52.01
CA LYS A 942 -12.32 -31.78 51.68
C LYS A 942 -12.94 -30.58 52.44
N LYS A 943 -13.22 -29.50 51.70
CA LYS A 943 -14.57 -28.89 51.60
C LYS A 943 -14.75 -28.02 50.33
N GLU A 944 -15.99 -27.70 50.01
CA GLU A 944 -16.47 -27.02 48.79
C GLU A 944 -17.08 -25.64 49.13
N LYS A 945 -17.45 -24.89 48.08
CA LYS A 945 -18.13 -23.58 48.06
C LYS A 945 -17.19 -22.40 48.37
N LYS A 946 -17.27 -21.29 47.64
CA LYS A 946 -18.45 -20.74 46.94
C LYS A 946 -18.37 -20.78 45.41
#